data_AF-A0A1Y3NE53-F1
#
_entry.id   AF-A0A1Y3NE53-F1
#
_cell.length_a   1.000
_cell.length_b   1.000
_cell.length_c   1.000
_cell.angle_alpha   90.00
_cell.angle_beta   90.00
_cell.angle_gamma   90.00
#
_symmetry.space_group_name_H-M   'P 1'
#
loop_
_entity.id
_entity.type
_entity.pdbx_description
1 polymer ?
#
loop_
_entity_poly.entity_id
_entity_poly.type
_entity_poly.pdbx_seq_one_letter_code
_entity_poly.pdbx_strand_id
1 'polypeptide(L)'
;MKSLFILSTLLYVFQVFSKTPFIEDGVRAELFELTDNNISCFNITLPPEEFILFKERANRNHYKGKGKNSSNNSSEEPGFFSDVEIEINNLDNELPRIQKNLLMILNNLKKFNLIEMYPQLNKNEFPELLISDKGYCNFDIDTVYNGFEFESQAYYYQFLDINIYDGSYKYDLLVYQSNEKFRLLDILIRLANMTHFKNFYEDNSLKNELIEYVYVTKDEFNINLDEDALKAFEDEYYERESNKSEEKEIEEMKKMDKHIEEVYENLDGIKKNLKRIIKLLKKNNYKSMYPNHDIKELLPELKINENGFSDIDIDNIMKGFNFNFEDYITILPFNYEFQNLNLMVYQSNNNFDILKILTTLAQVTTFTDSKKDNEFVRRLVYFKFIKENDDKTYSLDSSGYDSFCVTYYNENSIYSTKKNTNDVLYENYHELLITIIKKTYSDVKKILNLIKKFSFKNKYLNTNFEKEFPELKINRDGKSLIDVANIMKGYITDEEYYNTFDIGFSEEDLEMAIYQSNQIFDAIEVFGRLAKKVTYHNSFDDDDLIVKLLKFKYYSKNEDGSYYFDKSSYFEFYYYYRSIFNSPVNEESITKLLNEQYQSSLKEIESLLKLITRFNLKQMYPKIDFNEKLPELKVNDKGYSKMKIKEILQGFEFNRKEYEYYCKSGTMDQVNILIAFQFNPNFNLLKILNYLANETTYNFLLKDNELVKALVYYKYVDVDEDGHISVDYYSYNMFYNDYSKNNDLFFMKFSSDSIHDYYLYIIRITSNILSKLKENNIMELFPNIDFNELPELEVDEFGYSQVDVVRILSGFTFNRDDYTDFVKEDVITESEKFKTIALQSNPDFDVLGIFTKLAEDIPFTGIYPENELLYELIFFKAIKKNADSYYYDPSYFENIRNNRSNLFNSRVITSEPFTEEENHDFKTKNATMSVNING
;
A
#
# COMPACT_ATOMS: atom_id res chain seq x y z
N MET A 1 41.56 8.70 -29.72
CA MET A 1 41.21 10.07 -29.23
C MET A 1 40.88 11.06 -30.36
N LYS A 2 41.69 11.17 -31.44
CA LYS A 2 41.37 12.02 -32.61
C LYS A 2 40.11 11.57 -33.37
N SER A 3 39.89 10.25 -33.49
CA SER A 3 38.69 9.65 -34.11
C SER A 3 37.41 9.96 -33.32
N LEU A 4 37.50 9.91 -31.99
CA LEU A 4 36.40 10.26 -31.08
C LEU A 4 36.06 11.76 -31.13
N PHE A 5 37.09 12.61 -31.31
CA PHE A 5 36.91 14.05 -31.53
C PHE A 5 36.22 14.33 -32.87
N ILE A 6 36.61 13.63 -33.96
CA ILE A 6 35.95 13.76 -35.27
C ILE A 6 34.50 13.28 -35.22
N LEU A 7 34.22 12.14 -34.58
CA LEU A 7 32.86 11.62 -34.43
C LEU A 7 31.98 12.55 -33.57
N SER A 8 32.53 13.05 -32.45
CA SER A 8 31.85 14.04 -31.61
C SER A 8 31.63 15.36 -32.34
N THR A 9 32.58 15.79 -33.18
CA THR A 9 32.43 16.98 -34.04
C THR A 9 31.35 16.78 -35.11
N LEU A 10 31.26 15.60 -35.74
CA LEU A 10 30.22 15.28 -36.72
C LEU A 10 28.82 15.22 -36.07
N LEU A 11 28.71 14.68 -34.86
CA LEU A 11 27.46 14.66 -34.08
C LEU A 11 27.06 16.07 -33.60
N TYR A 12 28.04 16.90 -33.21
CA TYR A 12 27.79 18.31 -32.87
C TYR A 12 27.43 19.16 -34.10
N VAL A 13 28.01 18.88 -35.26
CA VAL A 13 27.66 19.54 -36.52
C VAL A 13 26.20 19.24 -36.91
N PHE A 14 25.71 18.03 -36.65
CA PHE A 14 24.28 17.70 -36.82
C PHE A 14 23.37 18.53 -35.90
N GLN A 15 23.79 18.82 -34.67
CA GLN A 15 23.06 19.70 -33.74
C GLN A 15 23.18 21.20 -34.06
N VAL A 16 24.24 21.62 -34.77
CA VAL A 16 24.36 22.99 -35.27
C VAL A 16 23.45 23.21 -36.49
N PHE A 17 23.26 22.19 -37.32
CA PHE A 17 22.32 22.26 -38.45
C PHE A 17 20.84 22.33 -38.05
N SER A 18 20.47 21.95 -36.82
CA SER A 18 19.10 22.07 -36.32
C SER A 18 18.77 23.43 -35.66
N LYS A 19 19.76 24.32 -35.45
CA LYS A 19 19.57 25.59 -34.74
C LYS A 19 19.59 26.86 -35.60
N THR A 20 19.92 26.78 -36.89
CA THR A 20 19.80 27.90 -37.82
C THR A 20 18.53 27.70 -38.65
N PRO A 21 17.65 28.70 -38.83
CA PRO A 21 16.52 28.59 -39.76
C PRO A 21 17.08 28.50 -41.19
N PHE A 22 17.35 27.28 -41.61
CA PHE A 22 18.05 26.93 -42.87
C PHE A 22 17.10 26.94 -44.09
N ILE A 23 15.90 27.49 -43.93
CA ILE A 23 14.86 27.55 -44.96
C ILE A 23 14.42 29.01 -45.08
N GLU A 24 15.06 29.75 -45.97
CA GLU A 24 14.30 30.73 -46.77
C GLU A 24 13.58 29.91 -47.85
N ASP A 25 12.28 30.11 -47.99
CA ASP A 25 11.42 29.35 -48.90
C ASP A 25 12.05 29.22 -50.31
N GLY A 26 12.37 27.99 -50.70
CA GLY A 26 12.66 27.65 -52.09
C GLY A 26 14.10 27.31 -52.48
N VAL A 27 15.07 27.22 -51.55
CA VAL A 27 16.44 26.76 -51.88
C VAL A 27 16.89 25.61 -50.97
N ARG A 28 16.89 24.40 -51.53
CA ARG A 28 17.41 23.20 -50.87
C ARG A 28 18.94 23.17 -50.99
N ALA A 29 19.65 22.80 -49.92
CA ALA A 29 21.11 22.67 -49.98
C ALA A 29 21.53 21.50 -50.89
N GLU A 30 22.53 21.75 -51.74
CA GLU A 30 23.09 20.83 -52.76
C GLU A 30 23.48 19.45 -52.18
N LEU A 31 23.84 19.40 -50.89
CA LEU A 31 24.16 18.15 -50.19
C LEU A 31 22.98 17.18 -50.10
N PHE A 32 21.74 17.68 -49.95
CA PHE A 32 20.55 16.83 -49.90
C PHE A 32 20.11 16.36 -51.29
N GLU A 33 20.38 17.14 -52.35
CA GLU A 33 20.21 16.67 -53.73
C GLU A 33 21.17 15.53 -54.07
N LEU A 34 22.39 15.56 -53.52
CA LEU A 34 23.38 14.49 -53.72
C LEU A 34 23.01 13.17 -53.03
N THR A 35 22.26 13.22 -51.92
CA THR A 35 21.85 12.03 -51.16
C THR A 35 20.52 11.42 -51.60
N ASP A 36 19.69 12.15 -52.36
CA ASP A 36 18.34 11.72 -52.73
C ASP A 36 18.32 10.54 -53.73
N ASN A 37 19.42 10.33 -54.46
CA ASN A 37 19.53 9.26 -55.46
C ASN A 37 20.62 8.22 -55.17
N ASN A 38 21.48 8.44 -54.15
CA ASN A 38 22.57 7.54 -53.80
C ASN A 38 22.69 7.42 -52.27
N ILE A 39 22.68 6.18 -51.76
CA ILE A 39 23.01 5.88 -50.36
C ILE A 39 24.45 6.33 -50.12
N SER A 40 24.63 7.38 -49.34
CA SER A 40 25.97 7.82 -48.93
C SER A 40 26.53 6.83 -47.92
N CYS A 41 27.60 6.14 -48.31
CA CYS A 41 28.35 5.23 -47.46
C CYS A 41 29.54 5.95 -46.81
N PHE A 42 29.54 6.07 -45.49
CA PHE A 42 30.69 6.54 -44.73
C PHE A 42 31.48 5.35 -44.21
N ASN A 43 32.72 5.19 -44.65
CA ASN A 43 33.63 4.17 -44.13
C ASN A 43 34.47 4.78 -43.00
N ILE A 44 34.27 4.28 -41.78
CA ILE A 44 35.06 4.67 -40.61
C ILE A 44 36.00 3.52 -40.28
N THR A 45 37.30 3.70 -40.46
CA THR A 45 38.31 2.72 -40.02
C THR A 45 38.80 3.12 -38.64
N LEU A 46 38.61 2.23 -37.66
CA LEU A 46 39.13 2.39 -36.31
C LEU A 46 40.38 1.53 -36.13
N PRO A 47 41.39 1.97 -35.35
CA PRO A 47 42.44 1.08 -34.89
C PRO A 47 41.84 -0.12 -34.12
N PRO A 48 42.43 -1.33 -34.21
CA PRO A 48 41.85 -2.55 -33.63
C PRO A 48 41.47 -2.42 -32.14
N GLU A 49 42.28 -1.71 -31.37
CA GLU A 49 42.08 -1.47 -29.94
C GLU A 49 40.97 -0.45 -29.63
N GLU A 50 40.71 0.54 -30.51
CA GLU A 50 39.53 1.42 -30.40
C GLU A 50 38.25 0.69 -30.86
N PHE A 51 38.35 -0.21 -31.85
CA PHE A 51 37.23 -1.03 -32.33
C PHE A 51 36.75 -2.05 -31.28
N ILE A 52 37.67 -2.72 -30.59
CA ILE A 52 37.35 -3.63 -29.48
C ILE A 52 36.61 -2.87 -28.37
N LEU A 53 37.14 -1.71 -27.95
CA LEU A 53 36.52 -0.88 -26.92
C LEU A 53 35.11 -0.39 -27.32
N PHE A 54 34.92 -0.03 -28.60
CA PHE A 54 33.63 0.35 -29.16
C PHE A 54 32.63 -0.81 -29.09
N LYS A 55 33.04 -2.02 -29.50
CA LYS A 55 32.22 -3.24 -29.46
C LYS A 55 31.82 -3.61 -28.02
N GLU A 56 32.75 -3.51 -27.07
CA GLU A 56 32.49 -3.76 -25.65
C GLU A 56 31.46 -2.78 -25.07
N ARG A 57 31.54 -1.50 -25.42
CA ARG A 57 30.61 -0.48 -24.92
C ARG A 57 29.23 -0.57 -25.57
N ALA A 58 29.17 -0.83 -26.87
CA ALA A 58 27.90 -1.02 -27.58
C ALA A 58 27.11 -2.21 -27.02
N ASN A 59 27.80 -3.29 -26.60
CA ASN A 59 27.16 -4.47 -26.03
C ASN A 59 26.68 -4.29 -24.58
N ARG A 60 27.23 -3.36 -23.79
CA ARG A 60 26.82 -3.16 -22.38
C ARG A 60 25.40 -2.59 -22.22
N ASN A 61 24.90 -1.84 -23.21
CA ASN A 61 23.56 -1.25 -23.15
C ASN A 61 22.44 -2.20 -23.63
N HIS A 62 22.79 -3.34 -24.25
CA HIS A 62 21.80 -4.27 -24.77
C HIS A 62 21.30 -5.33 -23.77
N TYR A 63 21.93 -5.43 -22.59
CA TYR A 63 21.65 -6.48 -21.59
C TYR A 63 20.78 -6.05 -20.41
N LYS A 64 20.33 -4.79 -20.32
CA LYS A 64 19.49 -4.34 -19.19
C LYS A 64 17.98 -4.47 -19.39
N GLY A 65 17.49 -4.92 -20.57
CA GLY A 65 16.06 -4.79 -20.90
C GLY A 65 15.34 -6.02 -21.47
N LYS A 66 15.93 -7.22 -21.44
CA LYS A 66 15.22 -8.43 -21.92
C LYS A 66 15.24 -9.53 -20.86
N GLY A 67 14.04 -9.92 -20.43
CA GLY A 67 13.80 -11.10 -19.63
C GLY A 67 14.49 -12.32 -20.25
N LYS A 68 15.23 -13.04 -19.40
CA LYS A 68 15.95 -14.26 -19.78
C LYS A 68 14.94 -15.35 -20.13
N ASN A 69 14.71 -15.58 -21.42
CA ASN A 69 14.44 -16.94 -21.89
C ASN A 69 15.78 -17.56 -22.28
N SER A 70 16.24 -18.46 -21.41
CA SER A 70 17.45 -19.24 -21.55
C SER A 70 17.28 -20.30 -22.64
N SER A 71 18.07 -20.21 -23.70
CA SER A 71 18.45 -21.39 -24.48
C SER A 71 19.96 -21.35 -24.75
N ASN A 72 20.66 -22.16 -23.96
CA ASN A 72 21.90 -22.90 -24.24
C ASN A 72 22.90 -22.30 -25.23
N ASN A 73 23.98 -21.73 -24.67
CA ASN A 73 25.35 -22.24 -24.81
C ASN A 73 26.36 -21.13 -24.51
N SER A 74 26.94 -21.11 -23.31
CA SER A 74 28.38 -20.87 -23.08
C SER A 74 28.72 -20.87 -21.58
N SER A 75 29.60 -21.80 -21.21
CA SER A 75 30.51 -21.81 -20.05
C SER A 75 29.94 -21.42 -18.68
N GLU A 76 29.33 -22.43 -18.06
CA GLU A 76 29.28 -22.80 -16.64
C GLU A 76 30.21 -22.04 -15.67
N GLU A 77 29.66 -21.02 -15.00
CA GLU A 77 29.57 -21.07 -13.53
C GLU A 77 28.09 -21.29 -13.20
N PRO A 78 27.73 -22.32 -12.41
CA PRO A 78 26.33 -22.66 -12.19
C PRO A 78 25.65 -21.54 -11.40
N GLY A 79 24.49 -21.08 -11.90
CA GLY A 79 23.58 -20.13 -11.25
C GLY A 79 22.95 -20.65 -9.95
N PHE A 80 23.59 -21.62 -9.29
CA PHE A 80 23.14 -22.26 -8.05
C PHE A 80 22.94 -21.24 -6.93
N PHE A 81 23.69 -20.14 -6.90
CA PHE A 81 23.51 -19.12 -5.86
C PHE A 81 22.29 -18.21 -6.08
N SER A 82 21.84 -17.99 -7.32
CA SER A 82 20.68 -17.12 -7.55
C SER A 82 19.37 -17.79 -7.18
N ASP A 83 19.27 -19.10 -7.42
CA ASP A 83 18.05 -19.85 -7.15
C ASP A 83 17.86 -20.04 -5.64
N VAL A 84 18.95 -20.26 -4.92
CA VAL A 84 18.98 -20.33 -3.45
C VAL A 84 18.59 -19.01 -2.79
N GLU A 85 19.04 -17.88 -3.32
CA GLU A 85 18.66 -16.56 -2.78
C GLU A 85 17.17 -16.29 -3.03
N ILE A 86 16.62 -16.71 -4.18
CA ILE A 86 15.18 -16.61 -4.47
C ILE A 86 14.37 -17.48 -3.51
N GLU A 87 14.80 -18.72 -3.24
CA GLU A 87 14.12 -19.64 -2.32
C GLU A 87 14.11 -19.14 -0.88
N ILE A 88 15.24 -18.64 -0.39
CA ILE A 88 15.32 -18.03 0.95
C ILE A 88 14.40 -16.80 1.03
N ASN A 89 14.36 -15.98 -0.01
CA ASN A 89 13.48 -14.82 -0.06
C ASN A 89 11.99 -15.23 -0.05
N ASN A 90 11.62 -16.30 -0.76
CA ASN A 90 10.25 -16.82 -0.74
C ASN A 90 9.88 -17.32 0.66
N LEU A 91 10.80 -18.01 1.34
CA LEU A 91 10.58 -18.47 2.71
C LEU A 91 10.44 -17.31 3.72
N ASP A 92 11.30 -16.29 3.59
CA ASP A 92 11.20 -15.08 4.41
C ASP A 92 9.85 -14.36 4.21
N ASN A 93 9.21 -14.51 3.04
CA ASN A 93 7.88 -13.98 2.76
C ASN A 93 6.75 -14.82 3.39
N GLU A 94 6.93 -16.14 3.53
CA GLU A 94 5.95 -17.05 4.16
C GLU A 94 6.00 -17.04 5.69
N LEU A 95 7.17 -16.75 6.26
CA LEU A 95 7.40 -16.78 7.71
C LEU A 95 6.37 -15.99 8.54
N PRO A 96 5.91 -14.77 8.14
CA PRO A 96 4.85 -14.07 8.86
C PRO A 96 3.51 -14.83 8.90
N ARG A 97 3.16 -15.55 7.82
CA ARG A 97 1.95 -16.40 7.78
C ARG A 97 2.10 -17.55 8.78
N ILE A 98 3.25 -18.22 8.80
CA ILE A 98 3.54 -19.35 9.70
C ILE A 98 3.52 -18.89 11.17
N GLN A 99 4.14 -17.75 11.46
CA GLN A 99 4.14 -17.15 12.80
C GLN A 99 2.71 -16.85 13.29
N LYS A 100 1.87 -16.32 12.40
CA LYS A 100 0.45 -16.07 12.70
C LYS A 100 -0.32 -17.37 12.97
N ASN A 101 -0.13 -18.39 12.12
CA ASN A 101 -0.78 -19.70 12.27
C ASN A 101 -0.34 -20.38 13.58
N LEU A 102 0.95 -20.37 13.90
CA LEU A 102 1.48 -20.88 15.15
C LEU A 102 0.82 -20.24 16.37
N LEU A 103 0.74 -18.91 16.41
CA LEU A 103 0.09 -18.19 17.51
C LEU A 103 -1.39 -18.52 17.61
N MET A 104 -2.09 -18.65 16.48
CA MET A 104 -3.49 -19.06 16.44
C MET A 104 -3.69 -20.45 17.06
N ILE A 105 -2.87 -21.43 16.68
CA ILE A 105 -2.91 -22.79 17.23
C ILE A 105 -2.62 -22.79 18.73
N LEU A 106 -1.56 -22.11 19.18
CA LEU A 106 -1.21 -22.01 20.60
C LEU A 106 -2.33 -21.36 21.41
N ASN A 107 -3.00 -20.33 20.87
CA ASN A 107 -4.16 -19.71 21.50
C ASN A 107 -5.35 -20.68 21.57
N ASN A 108 -5.65 -21.42 20.51
CA ASN A 108 -6.74 -22.41 20.51
C ASN A 108 -6.50 -23.49 21.57
N LEU A 109 -5.28 -23.99 21.72
CA LEU A 109 -4.95 -24.96 22.77
C LEU A 109 -5.21 -24.42 24.20
N LYS A 110 -5.16 -23.11 24.44
CA LYS A 110 -5.48 -22.50 25.73
C LYS A 110 -6.96 -22.20 25.94
N LYS A 111 -7.70 -21.94 24.86
CA LYS A 111 -9.13 -21.58 24.90
C LYS A 111 -10.04 -22.76 25.23
N PHE A 112 -9.67 -23.96 24.80
CA PHE A 112 -10.52 -25.14 24.94
C PHE A 112 -10.12 -26.06 26.09
N ASN A 113 -11.13 -26.65 26.72
CA ASN A 113 -10.95 -27.66 27.76
C ASN A 113 -10.59 -29.00 27.09
N LEU A 114 -9.30 -29.31 27.01
CA LEU A 114 -8.81 -30.49 26.29
C LEU A 114 -9.26 -31.80 26.94
N ILE A 115 -9.49 -31.83 28.25
CA ILE A 115 -9.93 -33.06 28.95
C ILE A 115 -11.41 -33.32 28.72
N GLU A 116 -12.22 -32.27 28.64
CA GLU A 116 -13.62 -32.38 28.28
C GLU A 116 -13.79 -32.80 26.81
N MET A 117 -13.01 -32.19 25.91
CA MET A 117 -13.03 -32.53 24.48
C MET A 117 -12.45 -33.91 24.18
N TYR A 118 -11.39 -34.30 24.90
CA TYR A 118 -10.66 -35.56 24.69
C TYR A 118 -10.48 -36.31 26.02
N PRO A 119 -11.52 -36.97 26.56
CA PRO A 119 -11.45 -37.68 27.84
C PRO A 119 -10.38 -38.78 27.94
N GLN A 120 -9.95 -39.29 26.79
CA GLN A 120 -8.88 -40.28 26.64
C GLN A 120 -7.46 -39.69 26.67
N LEU A 121 -7.32 -38.37 26.64
CA LEU A 121 -6.03 -37.68 26.70
C LEU A 121 -5.41 -37.85 28.09
N ASN A 122 -4.27 -38.51 28.16
CA ASN A 122 -3.50 -38.63 29.40
C ASN A 122 -2.71 -37.33 29.62
N LYS A 123 -3.01 -36.58 30.69
CA LYS A 123 -2.30 -35.34 31.06
C LYS A 123 -0.77 -35.50 31.16
N ASN A 124 -0.29 -36.70 31.47
CA ASN A 124 1.15 -36.99 31.58
C ASN A 124 1.82 -37.31 30.24
N GLU A 125 1.06 -37.47 29.15
CA GLU A 125 1.60 -37.70 27.80
C GLU A 125 2.31 -36.46 27.25
N PHE A 126 1.75 -35.28 27.54
CA PHE A 126 2.28 -33.96 27.18
C PHE A 126 2.34 -33.03 28.40
N PRO A 127 3.28 -33.24 29.32
CA PRO A 127 3.43 -32.40 30.50
C PRO A 127 3.69 -30.92 30.14
N GLU A 128 4.22 -30.63 28.96
CA GLU A 128 4.44 -29.27 28.45
C GLU A 128 3.16 -28.44 28.26
N LEU A 129 1.98 -29.08 28.12
CA LEU A 129 0.69 -28.37 28.03
C LEU A 129 0.25 -27.74 29.35
N LEU A 130 0.80 -28.21 30.48
CA LEU A 130 0.44 -27.75 31.83
C LEU A 130 -1.08 -27.73 32.06
N ILE A 131 -1.75 -28.84 31.72
CA ILE A 131 -3.21 -28.96 31.82
C ILE A 131 -3.67 -28.85 33.28
N SER A 132 -4.49 -27.86 33.58
CA SER A 132 -5.06 -27.59 34.91
C SER A 132 -5.97 -28.73 35.38
N ASP A 133 -6.39 -28.69 36.66
CA ASP A 133 -7.40 -29.62 37.16
C ASP A 133 -8.76 -29.43 36.48
N LYS A 134 -9.06 -28.23 35.97
CA LYS A 134 -10.26 -27.94 35.18
C LYS A 134 -10.15 -28.38 33.73
N GLY A 135 -8.94 -28.70 33.25
CA GLY A 135 -8.70 -29.29 31.93
C GLY A 135 -8.21 -28.32 30.85
N TYR A 136 -7.90 -27.07 31.19
CA TYR A 136 -7.35 -26.06 30.27
C TYR A 136 -5.82 -26.04 30.31
N CYS A 137 -5.18 -25.68 29.20
CA CYS A 137 -3.73 -25.53 29.13
C CYS A 137 -3.25 -24.23 29.79
N ASN A 138 -2.17 -24.29 30.57
CA ASN A 138 -1.62 -23.12 31.28
C ASN A 138 -0.15 -22.82 30.96
N PHE A 139 0.32 -23.21 29.77
CA PHE A 139 1.65 -22.80 29.29
C PHE A 139 1.70 -21.29 28.96
N ASP A 140 2.91 -20.73 29.04
CA ASP A 140 3.18 -19.34 28.65
C ASP A 140 3.46 -19.28 27.14
N ILE A 141 2.58 -18.60 26.39
CA ILE A 141 2.65 -18.57 24.92
C ILE A 141 3.97 -17.95 24.45
N ASP A 142 4.41 -16.84 25.05
CA ASP A 142 5.63 -16.15 24.63
C ASP A 142 6.86 -17.05 24.82
N THR A 143 6.94 -17.77 25.93
CA THR A 143 8.02 -18.74 26.20
C THR A 143 8.02 -19.88 25.18
N VAL A 144 6.83 -20.39 24.83
CA VAL A 144 6.67 -21.48 23.86
C VAL A 144 6.98 -21.00 22.44
N TYR A 145 6.42 -19.86 22.02
CA TYR A 145 6.61 -19.23 20.73
C TYR A 145 8.09 -18.94 20.44
N ASN A 146 8.81 -18.37 21.41
CA ASN A 146 10.24 -18.07 21.28
C ASN A 146 11.14 -19.33 21.29
N GLY A 147 10.59 -20.51 21.55
CA GLY A 147 11.31 -21.78 21.44
C GLY A 147 11.29 -22.39 20.03
N PHE A 148 10.53 -21.82 19.09
CA PHE A 148 10.50 -22.25 17.70
C PHE A 148 11.59 -21.54 16.87
N GLU A 149 12.12 -22.23 15.87
CA GLU A 149 13.12 -21.72 14.94
C GLU A 149 12.43 -21.02 13.76
N PHE A 150 12.85 -19.81 13.44
CA PHE A 150 12.26 -19.00 12.37
C PHE A 150 13.31 -18.55 11.35
N GLU A 151 14.58 -18.90 11.52
CA GLU A 151 15.60 -18.62 10.52
C GLU A 151 15.39 -19.51 9.29
N SER A 152 15.10 -18.88 8.15
CA SER A 152 14.90 -19.56 6.86
C SER A 152 16.08 -20.48 6.49
N GLN A 153 17.30 -20.11 6.91
CA GLN A 153 18.50 -20.91 6.68
C GLN A 153 18.50 -22.24 7.45
N ALA A 154 17.81 -22.33 8.60
CA ALA A 154 17.75 -23.56 9.39
C ALA A 154 17.06 -24.70 8.63
N TYR A 155 16.14 -24.34 7.73
CA TYR A 155 15.35 -25.33 7.01
C TYR A 155 15.86 -25.61 5.59
N TYR A 156 16.73 -24.75 5.04
CA TYR A 156 17.20 -24.82 3.66
C TYR A 156 17.65 -26.21 3.19
N TYR A 157 18.42 -26.95 4.00
CA TYR A 157 18.92 -28.27 3.60
C TYR A 157 17.82 -29.34 3.53
N GLN A 158 16.70 -29.13 4.21
CA GLN A 158 15.52 -30.01 4.12
C GLN A 158 14.70 -29.72 2.86
N PHE A 159 15.00 -28.61 2.14
CA PHE A 159 14.29 -28.16 0.94
C PHE A 159 14.89 -28.58 -0.39
N LEU A 160 16.16 -28.99 -0.43
CA LEU A 160 16.81 -29.39 -1.69
C LEU A 160 16.11 -30.57 -2.40
N ASP A 161 15.22 -31.28 -1.71
CA ASP A 161 14.44 -32.40 -2.22
C ASP A 161 12.93 -32.07 -2.44
N ILE A 162 12.49 -30.82 -2.26
CA ILE A 162 11.06 -30.44 -2.30
C ILE A 162 10.76 -29.54 -3.50
N ASN A 163 9.73 -29.87 -4.27
CA ASN A 163 9.22 -29.01 -5.33
C ASN A 163 8.41 -27.86 -4.70
N ILE A 164 8.86 -26.61 -4.88
CA ILE A 164 8.37 -25.42 -4.15
C ILE A 164 6.89 -25.15 -4.36
N TYR A 165 6.31 -25.61 -5.48
CA TYR A 165 4.91 -25.39 -5.81
C TYR A 165 3.92 -26.14 -4.90
N ASP A 166 4.36 -27.16 -4.15
CA ASP A 166 3.57 -27.86 -3.10
C ASP A 166 3.94 -27.41 -1.67
N GLY A 167 4.89 -26.47 -1.50
CA GLY A 167 5.70 -26.40 -0.28
C GLY A 167 5.13 -25.68 0.95
N SER A 168 3.98 -24.99 0.88
CA SER A 168 3.59 -24.04 1.94
C SER A 168 3.36 -24.71 3.30
N TYR A 169 2.64 -25.84 3.35
CA TYR A 169 2.34 -26.58 4.58
C TYR A 169 3.57 -27.23 5.21
N LYS A 170 4.54 -27.66 4.39
CA LYS A 170 5.73 -28.34 4.90
C LYS A 170 6.59 -27.40 5.76
N TYR A 171 6.62 -26.10 5.46
CA TYR A 171 7.28 -25.11 6.31
C TYR A 171 6.60 -25.01 7.68
N ASP A 172 5.27 -24.94 7.73
CA ASP A 172 4.50 -24.92 8.97
C ASP A 172 4.88 -26.13 9.85
N LEU A 173 4.90 -27.34 9.28
CA LEU A 173 5.22 -28.57 10.00
C LEU A 173 6.67 -28.60 10.54
N LEU A 174 7.64 -28.15 9.73
CA LEU A 174 9.05 -28.09 10.15
C LEU A 174 9.25 -27.07 11.28
N VAL A 175 8.59 -25.91 11.18
CA VAL A 175 8.56 -24.93 12.27
C VAL A 175 7.94 -25.56 13.50
N TYR A 176 6.77 -26.21 13.41
CA TYR A 176 6.11 -26.82 14.57
C TYR A 176 6.90 -27.99 15.20
N GLN A 177 7.82 -28.61 14.46
CA GLN A 177 8.74 -29.61 15.00
C GLN A 177 9.97 -29.01 15.71
N SER A 178 10.37 -27.78 15.35
CA SER A 178 11.65 -27.20 15.78
C SER A 178 11.78 -26.97 17.30
N ASN A 179 10.67 -26.86 18.04
CA ASN A 179 10.69 -26.67 19.49
C ASN A 179 10.70 -28.00 20.24
N GLU A 180 11.89 -28.50 20.58
CA GLU A 180 12.05 -29.77 21.30
C GLU A 180 11.43 -29.78 22.72
N LYS A 181 11.23 -28.60 23.33
CA LYS A 181 10.67 -28.47 24.69
C LYS A 181 9.14 -28.43 24.70
N PHE A 182 8.54 -28.07 23.59
CA PHE A 182 7.09 -28.02 23.42
C PHE A 182 6.74 -28.72 22.12
N ARG A 183 6.43 -30.02 22.20
CA ARG A 183 6.27 -30.91 21.04
C ARG A 183 4.96 -30.66 20.31
N LEU A 184 4.78 -29.45 19.77
CA LEU A 184 3.52 -28.97 19.21
C LEU A 184 3.02 -29.90 18.10
N LEU A 185 3.86 -30.24 17.13
CA LEU A 185 3.45 -31.14 16.05
C LEU A 185 2.94 -32.49 16.57
N ASP A 186 3.60 -33.08 17.57
CA ASP A 186 3.18 -34.36 18.15
C ASP A 186 1.84 -34.22 18.90
N ILE A 187 1.63 -33.10 19.59
CA ILE A 187 0.37 -32.76 20.25
C ILE A 187 -0.74 -32.67 19.20
N LEU A 188 -0.53 -31.94 18.10
CA LEU A 188 -1.55 -31.73 17.07
C LEU A 188 -1.91 -33.04 16.36
N ILE A 189 -0.92 -33.84 15.94
CA ILE A 189 -1.16 -35.17 15.37
C ILE A 189 -1.96 -36.05 16.35
N ARG A 190 -1.63 -36.01 17.64
CA ARG A 190 -2.31 -36.81 18.65
C ARG A 190 -3.76 -36.38 18.86
N LEU A 191 -4.02 -35.08 18.95
CA LEU A 191 -5.37 -34.53 19.08
C LEU A 191 -6.20 -34.77 17.81
N ALA A 192 -5.62 -34.61 16.63
CA ALA A 192 -6.27 -34.88 15.34
C ALA A 192 -6.73 -36.35 15.24
N ASN A 193 -5.86 -37.29 15.60
CA ASN A 193 -6.19 -38.73 15.62
C ASN A 193 -7.25 -39.10 16.68
N MET A 194 -7.45 -38.27 17.71
CA MET A 194 -8.51 -38.42 18.70
C MET A 194 -9.82 -37.74 18.29
N THR A 195 -9.78 -36.88 17.27
CA THR A 195 -10.91 -36.02 16.89
C THR A 195 -11.86 -36.78 15.98
N HIS A 196 -13.14 -36.76 16.34
CA HIS A 196 -14.21 -37.09 15.41
C HIS A 196 -14.67 -35.79 14.74
N PHE A 197 -14.34 -35.65 13.45
CA PHE A 197 -14.76 -34.55 12.60
C PHE A 197 -16.19 -34.79 12.11
N LYS A 198 -17.03 -33.77 12.16
CA LYS A 198 -18.41 -33.81 11.69
C LYS A 198 -18.56 -33.05 10.37
N ASN A 199 -18.46 -31.73 10.44
CA ASN A 199 -18.43 -30.77 9.33
C ASN A 199 -17.94 -29.41 9.86
N PHE A 200 -17.56 -28.52 8.94
CA PHE A 200 -16.98 -27.21 9.27
C PHE A 200 -17.86 -26.32 10.16
N TYR A 201 -19.19 -26.49 10.10
CA TYR A 201 -20.13 -25.65 10.85
C TYR A 201 -20.41 -26.14 12.27
N GLU A 202 -20.24 -27.44 12.51
CA GLU A 202 -20.48 -28.10 13.80
C GLU A 202 -19.21 -28.32 14.63
N ASP A 203 -18.04 -28.26 14.02
CA ASP A 203 -16.78 -28.37 14.73
C ASP A 203 -16.27 -26.99 15.15
N ASN A 204 -15.72 -26.93 16.36
CA ASN A 204 -15.16 -25.69 16.90
C ASN A 204 -13.84 -25.33 16.21
N SER A 205 -13.35 -24.11 16.46
CA SER A 205 -12.14 -23.60 15.82
C SER A 205 -10.92 -24.52 16.01
N LEU A 206 -10.69 -25.08 17.20
CA LEU A 206 -9.57 -26.01 17.43
C LEU A 206 -9.68 -27.27 16.57
N LYS A 207 -10.87 -27.87 16.46
CA LYS A 207 -11.05 -29.03 15.59
C LYS A 207 -10.80 -28.69 14.12
N ASN A 208 -11.28 -27.54 13.63
CA ASN A 208 -11.02 -27.12 12.25
C ASN A 208 -9.51 -27.01 11.98
N GLU A 209 -8.72 -26.50 12.93
CA GLU A 209 -7.25 -26.47 12.81
C GLU A 209 -6.61 -27.87 12.83
N LEU A 210 -7.27 -28.90 13.39
CA LEU A 210 -6.68 -30.24 13.51
C LEU A 210 -6.78 -31.09 12.24
N ILE A 211 -7.53 -30.64 11.23
CA ILE A 211 -7.84 -31.44 10.02
C ILE A 211 -6.56 -31.86 9.29
N GLU A 212 -5.65 -30.92 9.02
CA GLU A 212 -4.42 -31.21 8.28
C GLU A 212 -3.55 -32.27 8.97
N TYR A 213 -3.53 -32.29 10.31
CA TYR A 213 -2.67 -33.18 11.10
C TYR A 213 -3.16 -34.64 11.14
N VAL A 214 -4.38 -34.92 10.66
CA VAL A 214 -4.84 -36.30 10.42
C VAL A 214 -4.00 -36.96 9.33
N TYR A 215 -3.58 -36.16 8.35
CA TYR A 215 -2.88 -36.61 7.13
C TYR A 215 -1.36 -36.44 7.23
N VAL A 216 -0.87 -35.97 8.38
CA VAL A 216 0.55 -35.87 8.65
C VAL A 216 1.07 -37.21 9.17
N THR A 217 2.03 -37.76 8.44
CA THR A 217 2.83 -38.91 8.90
C THR A 217 4.22 -38.43 9.30
N LYS A 218 4.68 -38.89 10.46
CA LYS A 218 6.00 -38.57 11.01
C LYS A 218 6.77 -39.87 11.22
N ASP A 219 7.86 -40.03 10.49
CA ASP A 219 8.88 -41.06 10.77
C ASP A 219 10.11 -40.43 11.46
N GLU A 220 11.14 -41.22 11.75
CA GLU A 220 12.33 -40.75 12.49
C GLU A 220 13.07 -39.60 11.79
N PHE A 221 12.89 -39.43 10.47
CA PHE A 221 13.63 -38.47 9.65
C PHE A 221 12.75 -37.58 8.76
N ASN A 222 11.51 -37.97 8.50
CA ASN A 222 10.63 -37.31 7.54
C ASN A 222 9.28 -36.96 8.16
N ILE A 223 8.81 -35.77 7.83
CA ILE A 223 7.41 -35.37 7.97
C ILE A 223 6.82 -35.29 6.57
N ASN A 224 5.74 -36.03 6.33
CA ASN A 224 5.02 -36.03 5.07
C ASN A 224 3.54 -35.71 5.31
N LEU A 225 2.99 -34.78 4.53
CA LEU A 225 1.56 -34.50 4.46
C LEU A 225 1.00 -35.22 3.23
N ASP A 226 -0.06 -36.01 3.39
CA ASP A 226 -0.82 -36.56 2.27
C ASP A 226 -1.81 -35.51 1.76
N GLU A 227 -1.33 -34.61 0.89
CA GLU A 227 -2.11 -33.48 0.37
C GLU A 227 -3.33 -33.90 -0.45
N ASP A 228 -3.21 -34.99 -1.20
CA ASP A 228 -4.32 -35.55 -1.98
C ASP A 228 -5.43 -36.05 -1.05
N ALA A 229 -5.07 -36.76 0.03
CA ALA A 229 -6.03 -37.23 1.00
C ALA A 229 -6.64 -36.09 1.84
N LEU A 230 -5.84 -35.08 2.21
CA LEU A 230 -6.32 -33.87 2.87
C LEU A 230 -7.35 -33.16 2.00
N LYS A 231 -7.02 -32.89 0.74
CA LYS A 231 -7.91 -32.19 -0.18
C LYS A 231 -9.21 -32.95 -0.42
N ALA A 232 -9.13 -34.27 -0.63
CA ALA A 232 -10.32 -35.11 -0.79
C ALA A 232 -11.21 -35.08 0.46
N PHE A 233 -10.62 -35.00 1.66
CA PHE A 233 -11.36 -34.85 2.90
C PHE A 233 -11.97 -33.46 3.05
N GLU A 234 -11.24 -32.39 2.74
CA GLU A 234 -11.74 -31.01 2.80
C GLU A 234 -12.95 -30.85 1.88
N ASP A 235 -12.87 -31.33 0.64
CA ASP A 235 -13.99 -31.32 -0.30
C ASP A 235 -15.24 -31.98 0.32
N GLU A 236 -15.10 -33.17 0.94
CA GLU A 236 -16.21 -33.83 1.64
C GLU A 236 -16.67 -33.07 2.90
N TYR A 237 -15.73 -32.52 3.66
CA TYR A 237 -15.96 -31.86 4.94
C TYR A 237 -16.73 -30.55 4.79
N TYR A 238 -16.46 -29.79 3.72
CA TYR A 238 -17.14 -28.54 3.39
C TYR A 238 -18.47 -28.77 2.66
N GLU A 239 -18.62 -29.86 1.90
CA GLU A 239 -19.85 -30.16 1.14
C GLU A 239 -21.00 -30.76 1.98
N ARG A 240 -20.72 -31.28 3.19
CA ARG A 240 -21.77 -31.82 4.08
C ARG A 240 -22.74 -30.72 4.52
N GLU A 241 -23.88 -30.62 3.83
CA GLU A 241 -24.98 -29.72 4.21
C GLU A 241 -25.42 -29.98 5.66
N SER A 242 -25.54 -28.92 6.45
CA SER A 242 -26.09 -29.02 7.80
C SER A 242 -27.54 -29.50 7.71
N ASN A 243 -27.91 -30.56 8.44
CA ASN A 243 -29.32 -30.92 8.55
C ASN A 243 -30.07 -29.77 9.23
N LYS A 244 -31.20 -29.34 8.66
CA LYS A 244 -32.01 -28.23 9.20
C LYS A 244 -32.45 -28.40 10.66
N SER A 245 -32.43 -29.63 11.19
CA SER A 245 -32.72 -29.91 12.61
C SER A 245 -31.59 -29.48 13.57
N GLU A 246 -30.39 -29.22 13.07
CA GLU A 246 -29.18 -28.91 13.86
C GLU A 246 -28.82 -27.40 13.84
N GLU A 247 -29.53 -26.57 13.08
CA GLU A 247 -29.25 -25.12 12.96
C GLU A 247 -29.19 -24.41 14.32
N LYS A 248 -30.07 -24.80 15.26
CA LYS A 248 -30.11 -24.20 16.60
C LYS A 248 -28.90 -24.61 17.46
N GLU A 249 -28.48 -25.87 17.40
CA GLU A 249 -27.31 -26.36 18.14
C GLU A 249 -26.03 -25.73 17.58
N ILE A 250 -25.93 -25.61 16.24
CA ILE A 250 -24.86 -24.89 15.55
C ILE A 250 -24.83 -23.42 15.97
N GLU A 251 -25.98 -22.75 16.06
CA GLU A 251 -26.03 -21.35 16.51
C GLU A 251 -25.60 -21.18 17.97
N GLU A 252 -25.99 -22.11 18.86
CA GLU A 252 -25.57 -22.12 20.27
C GLU A 252 -24.07 -22.38 20.41
N MET A 253 -23.50 -23.32 19.63
CA MET A 253 -22.06 -23.56 19.58
C MET A 253 -21.29 -22.34 19.07
N LYS A 254 -21.72 -21.72 17.96
CA LYS A 254 -21.08 -20.51 17.42
C LYS A 254 -21.14 -19.35 18.42
N LYS A 255 -22.22 -19.22 19.18
CA LYS A 255 -22.31 -18.23 20.28
C LYS A 255 -21.33 -18.54 21.41
N MET A 256 -21.14 -19.82 21.75
CA MET A 256 -20.16 -20.24 22.75
C MET A 256 -18.72 -20.01 22.29
N ASP A 257 -18.36 -20.43 21.08
CA ASP A 257 -17.03 -20.22 20.52
C ASP A 257 -16.71 -18.72 20.44
N LYS A 258 -17.67 -17.90 19.98
CA LYS A 258 -17.54 -16.45 19.99
C LYS A 258 -17.34 -15.89 21.41
N HIS A 259 -18.07 -16.39 22.40
CA HIS A 259 -17.92 -15.96 23.78
C HIS A 259 -16.55 -16.34 24.37
N ILE A 260 -16.08 -17.56 24.09
CA ILE A 260 -14.74 -18.05 24.45
C ILE A 260 -13.68 -17.13 23.84
N GLU A 261 -13.79 -16.83 22.55
CA GLU A 261 -12.89 -15.93 21.83
C GLU A 261 -12.87 -14.54 22.48
N GLU A 262 -14.04 -13.94 22.67
CA GLU A 262 -14.18 -12.60 23.27
C GLU A 262 -13.60 -12.54 24.69
N VAL A 263 -13.85 -13.53 25.56
CA VAL A 263 -13.26 -13.57 26.92
C VAL A 263 -11.75 -13.72 26.86
N TYR A 264 -11.24 -14.57 25.98
CA TYR A 264 -9.81 -14.81 25.86
C TYR A 264 -9.07 -13.58 25.33
N GLU A 265 -9.54 -12.99 24.23
CA GLU A 265 -8.98 -11.77 23.64
C GLU A 265 -9.04 -10.60 24.63
N ASN A 266 -10.17 -10.41 25.32
CA ASN A 266 -10.30 -9.35 26.30
C ASN A 266 -9.37 -9.54 27.49
N LEU A 267 -9.16 -10.77 27.96
CA LEU A 267 -8.25 -11.05 29.07
C LEU A 267 -6.78 -10.79 28.68
N ASP A 268 -6.38 -11.14 27.47
CA ASP A 268 -5.06 -10.80 26.94
C ASP A 268 -4.87 -9.28 26.79
N GLY A 269 -5.87 -8.59 26.22
CA GLY A 269 -5.89 -7.14 26.13
C GLY A 269 -5.79 -6.45 27.50
N ILE A 270 -6.52 -6.95 28.50
CA ILE A 270 -6.45 -6.45 29.89
C ILE A 270 -5.07 -6.71 30.49
N LYS A 271 -4.47 -7.88 30.27
CA LYS A 271 -3.11 -8.21 30.73
C LYS A 271 -2.07 -7.24 30.16
N LYS A 272 -2.11 -6.99 28.86
CA LYS A 272 -1.23 -6.03 28.17
C LYS A 272 -1.42 -4.61 28.70
N ASN A 273 -2.67 -4.15 28.80
CA ASN A 273 -3.01 -2.82 29.31
C ASN A 273 -2.56 -2.63 30.77
N LEU A 274 -2.78 -3.63 31.63
CA LEU A 274 -2.34 -3.57 33.02
C LEU A 274 -0.80 -3.47 33.12
N LYS A 275 -0.08 -4.30 32.37
CA LYS A 275 1.40 -4.24 32.30
C LYS A 275 1.86 -2.85 31.85
N ARG A 276 1.18 -2.25 30.86
CA ARG A 276 1.45 -0.89 30.38
C ARG A 276 1.20 0.15 31.46
N ILE A 277 0.06 0.10 32.15
CA ILE A 277 -0.26 1.02 33.25
C ILE A 277 0.80 0.95 34.34
N ILE A 278 1.24 -0.25 34.74
CA ILE A 278 2.28 -0.41 35.77
C ILE A 278 3.64 0.14 35.27
N LYS A 279 3.98 -0.04 33.99
CA LYS A 279 5.15 0.61 33.36
C LYS A 279 5.06 2.14 33.42
N LEU A 280 3.90 2.71 33.11
CA LEU A 280 3.67 4.15 33.21
C LEU A 280 3.76 4.64 34.66
N LEU A 281 3.24 3.87 35.62
CA LEU A 281 3.40 4.16 37.04
C LEU A 281 4.87 4.22 37.44
N LYS A 282 5.72 3.35 36.88
CA LYS A 282 7.17 3.35 37.12
C LYS A 282 7.90 4.53 36.48
N LYS A 283 7.52 4.88 35.24
CA LYS A 283 8.22 5.84 34.37
C LYS A 283 8.05 7.31 34.78
N ASN A 284 6.91 7.68 35.39
CA ASN A 284 6.58 9.08 35.63
C ASN A 284 7.22 9.65 36.91
N ASN A 285 7.57 10.94 36.87
CA ASN A 285 8.09 11.68 38.02
C ASN A 285 6.94 12.35 38.79
N TYR A 286 6.55 11.76 39.91
CA TYR A 286 5.40 12.20 40.71
C TYR A 286 5.63 13.53 41.42
N LYS A 287 6.89 13.89 41.75
CA LYS A 287 7.20 15.21 42.32
C LYS A 287 6.98 16.32 41.31
N SER A 288 7.32 16.05 40.05
CA SER A 288 7.10 17.00 38.95
C SER A 288 5.62 17.07 38.55
N MET A 289 4.92 15.93 38.50
CA MET A 289 3.52 15.89 38.08
C MET A 289 2.56 16.44 39.16
N TYR A 290 2.87 16.19 40.44
CA TYR A 290 1.99 16.52 41.56
C TYR A 290 2.75 17.33 42.64
N PRO A 291 3.27 18.53 42.33
CA PRO A 291 4.12 19.30 43.25
C PRO A 291 3.41 19.71 44.55
N ASN A 292 2.08 19.69 44.57
CA ASN A 292 1.25 20.07 45.72
C ASN A 292 0.75 18.88 46.54
N HIS A 293 1.14 17.65 46.20
CA HIS A 293 0.69 16.44 46.88
C HIS A 293 1.89 15.58 47.30
N ASP A 294 1.91 15.10 48.55
CA ASP A 294 2.87 14.09 48.97
C ASP A 294 2.40 12.70 48.50
N ILE A 295 2.71 12.37 47.25
CA ILE A 295 2.33 11.07 46.66
C ILE A 295 2.95 9.90 47.42
N LYS A 296 4.09 10.09 48.09
CA LYS A 296 4.72 9.04 48.88
C LYS A 296 3.90 8.72 50.13
N GLU A 297 3.27 9.73 50.74
CA GLU A 297 2.34 9.54 51.86
C GLU A 297 0.98 9.01 51.39
N LEU A 298 0.45 9.53 50.29
CA LEU A 298 -0.86 9.12 49.74
C LEU A 298 -0.85 7.68 49.21
N LEU A 299 0.23 7.28 48.55
CA LEU A 299 0.36 6.02 47.82
C LEU A 299 1.71 5.32 48.15
N PRO A 300 1.91 4.89 49.41
CA PRO A 300 3.14 4.21 49.84
C PRO A 300 3.45 2.95 49.02
N GLU A 301 2.42 2.31 48.43
CA GLU A 301 2.51 1.13 47.58
C GLU A 301 3.39 1.37 46.33
N LEU A 302 3.47 2.61 45.84
CA LEU A 302 4.29 2.97 44.67
C LEU A 302 5.78 3.09 44.98
N LYS A 303 6.20 3.05 46.24
CA LYS A 303 7.61 3.13 46.66
C LYS A 303 8.36 4.29 45.99
N ILE A 304 7.82 5.50 46.10
CA ILE A 304 8.41 6.69 45.47
C ILE A 304 9.77 7.01 46.10
N ASN A 305 10.81 7.05 45.27
CA ASN A 305 12.18 7.36 45.66
C ASN A 305 12.40 8.89 45.80
N GLU A 306 13.61 9.26 46.23
CA GLU A 306 13.95 10.68 46.46
C GLU A 306 13.92 11.53 45.18
N ASN A 307 14.10 10.92 44.01
CA ASN A 307 14.03 11.61 42.72
C ASN A 307 12.60 11.77 42.21
N GLY A 308 11.61 11.19 42.91
CA GLY A 308 10.19 11.27 42.55
C GLY A 308 9.71 10.17 41.60
N PHE A 309 10.51 9.13 41.35
CA PHE A 309 10.12 7.97 40.53
C PHE A 309 9.71 6.79 41.41
N SER A 310 8.91 5.88 40.86
CA SER A 310 8.45 4.67 41.54
C SER A 310 9.48 3.53 41.37
N ASP A 311 9.82 2.85 42.46
CA ASP A 311 10.75 1.70 42.46
C ASP A 311 10.00 0.35 42.41
N ILE A 312 8.78 0.32 41.88
CA ILE A 312 7.99 -0.92 41.78
C ILE A 312 8.62 -1.95 40.83
N ASP A 313 8.38 -3.21 41.15
CA ASP A 313 8.79 -4.36 40.35
C ASP A 313 7.60 -4.84 39.51
N ILE A 314 7.66 -4.58 38.20
CA ILE A 314 6.56 -4.83 37.28
C ILE A 314 6.23 -6.32 37.22
N ASP A 315 7.22 -7.20 37.08
CA ASP A 315 7.00 -8.64 36.89
C ASP A 315 6.44 -9.28 38.15
N ASN A 316 6.96 -8.89 39.33
CA ASN A 316 6.43 -9.38 40.60
C ASN A 316 5.00 -8.90 40.86
N ILE A 317 4.65 -7.67 40.47
CA ILE A 317 3.28 -7.17 40.55
C ILE A 317 2.37 -7.92 39.56
N MET A 318 2.79 -8.10 38.32
CA MET A 318 2.00 -8.78 37.28
C MET A 318 1.65 -10.23 37.67
N LYS A 319 2.58 -10.96 38.32
CA LYS A 319 2.34 -12.32 38.83
C LYS A 319 1.25 -12.41 39.90
N GLY A 320 0.92 -11.30 40.57
CA GLY A 320 -0.12 -11.27 41.59
C GLY A 320 -1.54 -11.14 41.02
N PHE A 321 -1.69 -10.80 39.73
CA PHE A 321 -2.98 -10.72 39.07
C PHE A 321 -3.40 -12.06 38.47
N ASN A 322 -4.70 -12.33 38.48
CA ASN A 322 -5.29 -13.54 37.90
C ASN A 322 -5.63 -13.33 36.42
N PHE A 323 -4.87 -13.98 35.55
CA PHE A 323 -5.12 -14.04 34.10
C PHE A 323 -5.50 -15.44 33.62
N ASN A 324 -5.91 -16.33 34.52
CA ASN A 324 -6.32 -17.68 34.15
C ASN A 324 -7.70 -17.62 33.48
N PHE A 325 -7.76 -17.89 32.18
CA PHE A 325 -8.98 -17.88 31.38
C PHE A 325 -10.14 -18.68 32.01
N GLU A 326 -9.84 -19.86 32.54
CA GLU A 326 -10.79 -20.79 33.17
C GLU A 326 -11.48 -20.25 34.44
N ASP A 327 -10.93 -19.20 35.06
CA ASP A 327 -11.54 -18.55 36.22
C ASP A 327 -12.62 -17.55 35.83
N TYR A 328 -12.67 -17.14 34.55
CA TYR A 328 -13.61 -16.13 34.04
C TYR A 328 -14.68 -16.71 33.11
N ILE A 329 -14.33 -17.66 32.24
CA ILE A 329 -15.24 -18.21 31.22
C ILE A 329 -16.50 -18.87 31.80
N THR A 330 -16.41 -19.39 33.02
CA THR A 330 -17.54 -20.07 33.68
C THR A 330 -18.46 -19.14 34.48
N ILE A 331 -18.02 -17.92 34.77
CA ILE A 331 -18.76 -16.97 35.61
C ILE A 331 -19.30 -15.76 34.82
N LEU A 332 -18.70 -15.45 33.67
CA LEU A 332 -19.18 -14.37 32.81
C LEU A 332 -20.39 -14.85 31.99
N PRO A 333 -21.50 -14.09 31.95
CA PRO A 333 -22.59 -14.39 31.06
C PRO A 333 -22.24 -14.06 29.61
N PHE A 334 -22.99 -14.64 28.67
CA PHE A 334 -23.01 -14.16 27.29
C PHE A 334 -23.32 -12.65 27.25
N ASN A 335 -22.57 -11.89 26.44
CA ASN A 335 -22.66 -10.43 26.34
C ASN A 335 -22.26 -9.66 27.62
N TYR A 336 -21.33 -10.19 28.42
CA TYR A 336 -20.72 -9.40 29.49
C TYR A 336 -20.08 -8.11 28.95
N GLU A 337 -20.04 -7.06 29.77
CA GLU A 337 -19.34 -5.83 29.43
C GLU A 337 -17.85 -5.97 29.72
N PHE A 338 -16.99 -5.59 28.77
CA PHE A 338 -15.53 -5.61 28.89
C PHE A 338 -15.02 -5.00 30.22
N GLN A 339 -15.64 -3.90 30.64
CA GLN A 339 -15.26 -3.16 31.84
C GLN A 339 -15.43 -4.00 33.11
N ASN A 340 -16.40 -4.92 33.13
CA ASN A 340 -16.61 -5.81 34.27
C ASN A 340 -15.45 -6.81 34.40
N LEU A 341 -15.06 -7.45 33.29
CA LEU A 341 -13.89 -8.34 33.27
C LEU A 341 -12.61 -7.56 33.65
N ASN A 342 -12.45 -6.35 33.12
CA ASN A 342 -11.30 -5.48 33.43
C ASN A 342 -11.19 -5.17 34.94
N LEU A 343 -12.30 -4.77 35.57
CA LEU A 343 -12.33 -4.51 37.01
C LEU A 343 -12.07 -5.79 37.82
N MET A 344 -12.67 -6.92 37.45
CA MET A 344 -12.43 -8.21 38.13
C MET A 344 -10.96 -8.60 38.11
N VAL A 345 -10.28 -8.44 36.96
CA VAL A 345 -8.85 -8.70 36.84
C VAL A 345 -8.06 -7.72 37.70
N TYR A 346 -8.34 -6.42 37.63
CA TYR A 346 -7.60 -5.42 38.43
C TYR A 346 -7.77 -5.58 39.95
N GLN A 347 -8.86 -6.20 40.40
CA GLN A 347 -9.09 -6.50 41.82
C GLN A 347 -8.44 -7.80 42.29
N SER A 348 -7.96 -8.65 41.37
CA SER A 348 -7.47 -9.98 41.72
C SER A 348 -6.15 -9.98 42.51
N ASN A 349 -5.38 -8.89 42.48
CA ASN A 349 -4.10 -8.78 43.19
C ASN A 349 -4.24 -8.12 44.56
N ASN A 350 -4.48 -8.94 45.59
CA ASN A 350 -4.62 -8.48 46.97
C ASN A 350 -3.35 -7.80 47.56
N ASN A 351 -2.18 -7.96 46.93
CA ASN A 351 -0.91 -7.39 47.41
C ASN A 351 -0.58 -6.05 46.75
N PHE A 352 -1.29 -5.67 45.69
CA PHE A 352 -1.07 -4.42 44.95
C PHE A 352 -2.41 -3.90 44.41
N ASP A 353 -3.09 -3.09 45.22
CA ASP A 353 -4.40 -2.51 44.89
C ASP A 353 -4.26 -1.41 43.82
N ILE A 354 -4.16 -1.84 42.57
CA ILE A 354 -3.98 -0.96 41.42
C ILE A 354 -5.16 0.00 41.23
N LEU A 355 -6.40 -0.43 41.55
CA LEU A 355 -7.58 0.42 41.40
C LEU A 355 -7.55 1.57 42.39
N LYS A 356 -7.21 1.30 43.66
CA LYS A 356 -7.01 2.36 44.65
C LYS A 356 -5.93 3.35 44.22
N ILE A 357 -4.79 2.85 43.72
CA ILE A 357 -3.69 3.70 43.23
C ILE A 357 -4.18 4.62 42.10
N LEU A 358 -4.80 4.06 41.07
CA LEU A 358 -5.19 4.81 39.88
C LEU A 358 -6.36 5.76 40.12
N THR A 359 -7.35 5.35 40.93
CA THR A 359 -8.47 6.23 41.33
C THR A 359 -7.97 7.40 42.17
N THR A 360 -7.05 7.15 43.11
CA THR A 360 -6.42 8.22 43.92
C THR A 360 -5.66 9.21 43.05
N LEU A 361 -4.84 8.72 42.11
CA LEU A 361 -4.13 9.59 41.16
C LEU A 361 -5.12 10.37 40.28
N ALA A 362 -6.13 9.71 39.71
CA ALA A 362 -7.13 10.35 38.88
C ALA A 362 -7.91 11.46 39.61
N GLN A 363 -8.13 11.34 40.91
CA GLN A 363 -8.79 12.36 41.73
C GLN A 363 -7.93 13.62 41.94
N VAL A 364 -6.60 13.48 41.98
CA VAL A 364 -5.67 14.61 42.14
C VAL A 364 -5.13 15.15 40.81
N THR A 365 -5.29 14.40 39.71
CA THR A 365 -4.92 14.83 38.36
C THR A 365 -5.89 15.89 37.83
N THR A 366 -5.33 16.97 37.29
CA THR A 366 -6.09 17.93 36.49
C THR A 366 -6.04 17.48 35.03
N PHE A 367 -7.21 17.22 34.46
CA PHE A 367 -7.37 16.88 33.05
C PHE A 367 -7.59 18.17 32.25
N THR A 368 -6.77 18.41 31.23
CA THR A 368 -6.83 19.66 30.47
C THR A 368 -7.46 19.45 29.10
N ASP A 369 -6.71 18.85 28.19
CA ASP A 369 -7.08 18.55 26.81
C ASP A 369 -6.30 17.29 26.42
N SER A 370 -6.97 16.34 25.75
CA SER A 370 -6.35 15.06 25.41
C SER A 370 -5.12 15.19 24.52
N LYS A 371 -4.98 16.25 23.72
CA LYS A 371 -3.81 16.48 22.87
C LYS A 371 -2.61 17.05 23.65
N LYS A 372 -2.85 17.63 24.82
CA LYS A 372 -1.80 18.21 25.68
C LYS A 372 -1.37 17.27 26.80
N ASP A 373 -2.32 16.47 27.28
CA ASP A 373 -2.07 15.51 28.34
C ASP A 373 -1.31 14.31 27.78
N ASN A 374 -0.29 13.83 28.49
CA ASN A 374 0.46 12.64 28.10
C ASN A 374 -0.38 11.35 28.27
N GLU A 375 0.10 10.24 27.71
CA GLU A 375 -0.61 8.95 27.77
C GLU A 375 -1.04 8.56 29.19
N PHE A 376 -0.18 8.75 30.19
CA PHE A 376 -0.51 8.38 31.57
C PHE A 376 -1.70 9.17 32.11
N VAL A 377 -1.73 10.49 31.89
CA VAL A 377 -2.86 11.35 32.27
C VAL A 377 -4.13 10.96 31.51
N ARG A 378 -4.05 10.70 30.21
CA ARG A 378 -5.22 10.26 29.42
C ARG A 378 -5.84 8.97 29.97
N ARG A 379 -5.01 8.00 30.37
CA ARG A 379 -5.49 6.74 30.98
C ARG A 379 -6.15 6.95 32.34
N LEU A 380 -5.70 7.93 33.13
CA LEU A 380 -6.33 8.24 34.42
C LEU A 380 -7.78 8.75 34.28
N VAL A 381 -8.19 9.22 33.10
CA VAL A 381 -9.58 9.66 32.85
C VAL A 381 -10.58 8.55 33.15
N TYR A 382 -10.30 7.30 32.75
CA TYR A 382 -11.17 6.16 33.05
C TYR A 382 -11.37 5.96 34.56
N PHE A 383 -10.27 6.00 35.32
CA PHE A 383 -10.30 5.75 36.77
C PHE A 383 -10.94 6.87 37.58
N LYS A 384 -11.11 8.07 37.00
CA LYS A 384 -11.89 9.16 37.61
C LYS A 384 -13.36 8.76 37.84
N PHE A 385 -13.88 7.85 37.03
CA PHE A 385 -15.29 7.42 37.06
C PHE A 385 -15.49 6.04 37.70
N ILE A 386 -14.41 5.44 38.21
CA ILE A 386 -14.47 4.20 38.99
C ILE A 386 -14.77 4.56 40.45
N LYS A 387 -15.76 3.89 41.04
CA LYS A 387 -16.18 4.08 42.44
C LYS A 387 -16.04 2.76 43.20
N GLU A 388 -15.52 2.84 44.42
CA GLU A 388 -15.53 1.73 45.37
C GLU A 388 -16.92 1.62 46.00
N ASN A 389 -17.49 0.42 45.98
CA ASN A 389 -18.77 0.06 46.58
C ASN A 389 -18.56 -0.36 48.06
N ASP A 390 -19.64 -0.46 48.83
CA ASP A 390 -19.58 -0.79 50.27
C ASP A 390 -18.93 -2.16 50.59
N ASP A 391 -18.96 -3.09 49.63
CA ASP A 391 -18.36 -4.43 49.72
C ASP A 391 -16.90 -4.48 49.24
N LYS A 392 -16.27 -3.32 49.00
CA LYS A 392 -14.93 -3.16 48.41
C LYS A 392 -14.82 -3.67 46.98
N THR A 393 -15.95 -3.86 46.29
CA THR A 393 -15.93 -4.02 44.84
C THR A 393 -15.85 -2.67 44.15
N TYR A 394 -15.47 -2.64 42.87
CA TYR A 394 -15.45 -1.40 42.10
C TYR A 394 -16.51 -1.44 40.99
N SER A 395 -17.09 -0.29 40.68
CA SER A 395 -18.04 -0.10 39.58
C SER A 395 -17.69 1.13 38.74
N LEU A 396 -18.05 1.10 37.45
CA LEU A 396 -17.86 2.22 36.53
C LEU A 396 -19.13 3.06 36.40
N ASP A 397 -19.00 4.38 36.60
CA ASP A 397 -20.02 5.34 36.19
C ASP A 397 -19.91 5.61 34.68
N SER A 398 -20.43 4.67 33.87
CA SER A 398 -20.33 4.70 32.41
C SER A 398 -20.92 5.98 31.81
N SER A 399 -22.06 6.44 32.33
CA SER A 399 -22.72 7.65 31.86
C SER A 399 -21.88 8.92 32.09
N GLY A 400 -21.25 9.04 33.27
CA GLY A 400 -20.36 10.16 33.59
C GLY A 400 -19.09 10.12 32.74
N TYR A 401 -18.54 8.92 32.55
CA TYR A 401 -17.37 8.69 31.72
C TYR A 401 -17.60 9.09 30.25
N ASP A 402 -18.68 8.59 29.65
CA ASP A 402 -19.03 8.88 28.25
C ASP A 402 -19.25 10.38 28.03
N SER A 403 -19.99 11.03 28.94
CA SER A 403 -20.23 12.48 28.87
C SER A 403 -18.93 13.29 28.98
N PHE A 404 -17.97 12.85 29.80
CA PHE A 404 -16.70 13.53 29.96
C PHE A 404 -15.80 13.35 28.73
N CYS A 405 -15.75 12.14 28.18
CA CYS A 405 -14.94 11.82 27.00
C CYS A 405 -15.30 12.69 25.79
N VAL A 406 -16.59 12.95 25.53
CA VAL A 406 -17.03 13.83 24.43
C VAL A 406 -16.38 15.22 24.53
N THR A 407 -16.29 15.77 25.75
CA THR A 407 -15.67 17.09 25.97
C THR A 407 -14.14 17.01 25.96
N TYR A 408 -13.56 15.99 26.61
CA TYR A 408 -12.12 15.89 26.80
C TYR A 408 -11.35 15.54 25.52
N TYR A 409 -11.92 14.70 24.66
CA TYR A 409 -11.31 14.36 23.36
C TYR A 409 -11.71 15.32 22.24
N ASN A 410 -12.70 16.19 22.48
CA ASN A 410 -13.29 17.07 21.46
C ASN A 410 -13.73 16.29 20.20
N GLU A 411 -14.25 15.08 20.40
CA GLU A 411 -14.71 14.19 19.35
C GLU A 411 -16.22 13.98 19.48
N ASN A 412 -16.96 14.33 18.43
CA ASN A 412 -18.42 14.17 18.38
C ASN A 412 -18.89 12.71 18.26
N SER A 413 -17.96 11.72 18.23
CA SER A 413 -18.31 10.32 18.01
C SER A 413 -18.30 9.53 19.31
N ILE A 414 -19.46 8.97 19.68
CA ILE A 414 -19.60 8.04 20.82
C ILE A 414 -18.70 6.80 20.64
N TYR A 415 -18.32 6.46 19.40
CA TYR A 415 -17.43 5.34 19.10
C TYR A 415 -16.01 5.47 19.68
N SER A 416 -15.53 6.67 20.06
CA SER A 416 -14.23 6.82 20.69
C SER A 416 -14.21 6.50 22.20
N THR A 417 -15.37 6.50 22.86
CA THR A 417 -15.48 6.20 24.31
C THR A 417 -15.12 4.75 24.64
N LYS A 418 -15.55 3.78 23.81
CA LYS A 418 -15.17 2.35 23.94
C LYS A 418 -13.68 2.08 23.67
N LYS A 419 -12.97 3.00 23.00
CA LYS A 419 -11.55 2.85 22.62
C LYS A 419 -10.55 3.22 23.71
N ASN A 420 -10.97 3.84 24.81
CA ASN A 420 -10.05 4.23 25.88
C ASN A 420 -9.89 3.15 26.96
N THR A 421 -10.80 2.18 27.02
CA THR A 421 -10.65 0.99 27.87
C THR A 421 -9.98 -0.17 27.14
N ASN A 422 -10.10 -0.20 25.81
CA ASN A 422 -9.48 -1.20 24.94
C ASN A 422 -8.21 -0.63 24.31
N ASP A 423 -7.07 -1.30 24.47
CA ASP A 423 -5.77 -0.80 24.06
C ASP A 423 -5.55 -0.77 22.53
N VAL A 424 -6.57 -1.05 21.70
CA VAL A 424 -6.48 -1.12 20.22
C VAL A 424 -5.73 0.08 19.61
N LEU A 425 -5.97 1.31 20.07
CA LEU A 425 -5.22 2.47 19.55
C LEU A 425 -3.73 2.40 19.88
N TYR A 426 -3.40 1.92 21.09
CA TYR A 426 -2.03 1.69 21.52
C TYR A 426 -1.42 0.46 20.85
N GLU A 427 -2.18 -0.62 20.63
CA GLU A 427 -1.73 -1.79 19.88
C GLU A 427 -1.43 -1.40 18.43
N ASN A 428 -2.30 -0.65 17.76
CA ASN A 428 -2.04 -0.11 16.43
C ASN A 428 -0.79 0.81 16.42
N TYR A 429 -0.64 1.65 17.44
CA TYR A 429 0.54 2.49 17.63
C TYR A 429 1.81 1.63 17.80
N HIS A 430 1.72 0.56 18.57
CA HIS A 430 2.82 -0.33 18.88
C HIS A 430 3.20 -1.18 17.67
N GLU A 431 2.23 -1.67 16.91
CA GLU A 431 2.43 -2.32 15.61
C GLU A 431 3.08 -1.37 14.62
N LEU A 432 2.64 -0.11 14.56
CA LEU A 432 3.28 0.92 13.74
C LEU A 432 4.72 1.17 14.18
N LEU A 433 4.97 1.28 15.50
CA LEU A 433 6.30 1.42 16.09
C LEU A 433 7.22 0.25 15.67
N ILE A 434 6.77 -1.00 15.86
CA ILE A 434 7.50 -2.20 15.42
C ILE A 434 7.76 -2.16 13.92
N THR A 435 6.76 -1.77 13.13
CA THR A 435 6.85 -1.71 11.67
C THR A 435 7.90 -0.72 11.22
N ILE A 436 7.91 0.48 11.82
CA ILE A 436 8.93 1.51 11.56
C ILE A 436 10.30 0.99 12.01
N ILE A 437 10.45 0.46 13.23
CA ILE A 437 11.73 -0.10 13.72
C ILE A 437 12.29 -1.15 12.74
N LYS A 438 11.47 -2.12 12.32
CA LYS A 438 11.88 -3.17 11.37
C LYS A 438 12.26 -2.60 10.01
N LYS A 439 11.45 -1.68 9.46
CA LYS A 439 11.69 -1.00 8.18
C LYS A 439 13.01 -0.23 8.24
N THR A 440 13.20 0.63 9.24
CA THR A 440 14.41 1.43 9.42
C THR A 440 15.65 0.56 9.62
N TYR A 441 15.56 -0.49 10.44
CA TYR A 441 16.66 -1.43 10.65
C TYR A 441 17.05 -2.15 9.34
N SER A 442 16.05 -2.57 8.55
CA SER A 442 16.26 -3.15 7.22
C SER A 442 16.93 -2.15 6.27
N ASP A 443 16.50 -0.89 6.27
CA ASP A 443 17.08 0.17 5.44
C ASP A 443 18.54 0.48 5.82
N VAL A 444 18.87 0.55 7.12
CA VAL A 444 20.27 0.68 7.57
C VAL A 444 21.11 -0.50 7.07
N LYS A 445 20.63 -1.74 7.25
CA LYS A 445 21.32 -2.95 6.78
C LYS A 445 21.55 -2.91 5.27
N LYS A 446 20.55 -2.49 4.48
CA LYS A 446 20.65 -2.32 3.02
C LYS A 446 21.70 -1.28 2.65
N ILE A 447 21.68 -0.09 3.28
CA ILE A 447 22.66 0.97 3.03
C ILE A 447 24.08 0.48 3.34
N LEU A 448 24.29 -0.18 4.48
CA LEU A 448 25.61 -0.72 4.86
C LEU A 448 26.11 -1.79 3.87
N ASN A 449 25.22 -2.67 3.40
CA ASN A 449 25.57 -3.65 2.37
C ASN A 449 25.95 -2.99 1.03
N LEU A 450 25.25 -1.94 0.63
CA LEU A 450 25.58 -1.16 -0.56
C LEU A 450 26.94 -0.46 -0.38
N ILE A 451 27.20 0.15 0.76
CA ILE A 451 28.50 0.77 1.11
C ILE A 451 29.62 -0.26 1.01
N LYS A 452 29.42 -1.48 1.53
CA LYS A 452 30.41 -2.57 1.45
C LYS A 452 30.73 -2.95 0.00
N LYS A 453 29.72 -2.98 -0.87
CA LYS A 453 29.87 -3.29 -2.31
C LYS A 453 30.42 -2.11 -3.12
N PHE A 454 30.23 -0.87 -2.66
CA PHE A 454 30.58 0.34 -3.39
C PHE A 454 32.09 0.54 -3.56
N SER A 455 32.53 1.07 -4.71
CA SER A 455 33.94 1.38 -5.00
C SER A 455 34.19 2.88 -4.86
N PHE A 456 34.59 3.32 -3.66
CA PHE A 456 34.75 4.73 -3.33
C PHE A 456 35.87 5.41 -4.14
N LYS A 457 36.97 4.71 -4.39
CA LYS A 457 38.14 5.27 -5.08
C LYS A 457 37.83 5.68 -6.52
N ASN A 458 36.95 4.95 -7.20
CA ASN A 458 36.59 5.25 -8.59
C ASN A 458 35.67 6.47 -8.70
N LYS A 459 34.85 6.73 -7.68
CA LYS A 459 33.83 7.77 -7.69
C LYS A 459 34.31 9.06 -7.02
N TYR A 460 35.24 8.97 -6.07
CA TYR A 460 35.70 10.07 -5.22
C TYR A 460 37.23 10.18 -5.15
N LEU A 461 37.87 10.45 -6.29
CA LEU A 461 39.33 10.43 -6.46
C LEU A 461 40.11 11.33 -5.48
N ASN A 462 39.51 12.42 -4.98
CA ASN A 462 40.17 13.43 -4.16
C ASN A 462 39.85 13.33 -2.66
N THR A 463 39.09 12.32 -2.21
CA THR A 463 38.68 12.19 -0.80
C THR A 463 39.64 11.28 -0.04
N ASN A 464 40.16 11.75 1.10
CA ASN A 464 40.97 10.91 1.99
C ASN A 464 40.05 10.15 2.95
N PHE A 465 39.52 9.01 2.50
CA PHE A 465 38.55 8.23 3.26
C PHE A 465 39.07 7.71 4.60
N GLU A 466 40.37 7.42 4.74
CA GLU A 466 40.94 6.98 6.02
C GLU A 466 40.82 8.08 7.08
N LYS A 467 40.96 9.34 6.67
CA LYS A 467 40.85 10.50 7.55
C LYS A 467 39.41 10.99 7.71
N GLU A 468 38.65 11.05 6.62
CA GLU A 468 37.31 11.65 6.59
C GLU A 468 36.21 10.65 6.98
N PHE A 469 36.44 9.35 6.85
CA PHE A 469 35.48 8.27 7.11
C PHE A 469 36.15 7.02 7.75
N PRO A 470 36.85 7.18 8.89
CA PRO A 470 37.52 6.05 9.55
C PRO A 470 36.57 4.89 9.90
N GLU A 471 35.29 5.18 10.11
CA GLU A 471 34.23 4.22 10.43
C GLU A 471 33.98 3.21 9.30
N LEU A 472 34.21 3.62 8.05
CA LEU A 472 33.96 2.79 6.86
C LEU A 472 35.11 1.82 6.54
N LYS A 473 36.27 1.97 7.21
CA LYS A 473 37.46 1.10 7.02
C LYS A 473 37.78 0.85 5.54
N ILE A 474 37.87 1.91 4.74
CA ILE A 474 38.12 1.81 3.30
C ILE A 474 39.55 1.30 3.06
N ASN A 475 39.70 0.23 2.27
CA ASN A 475 41.01 -0.32 1.93
C ASN A 475 41.67 0.43 0.75
N ARG A 476 42.88 0.03 0.36
CA ARG A 476 43.65 0.65 -0.74
C ARG A 476 42.97 0.58 -2.12
N ASP A 477 42.05 -0.37 -2.29
CA ASP A 477 41.27 -0.55 -3.52
C ASP A 477 39.98 0.29 -3.52
N GLY A 478 39.69 1.00 -2.42
CA GLY A 478 38.48 1.82 -2.29
C GLY A 478 37.25 1.05 -1.86
N LYS A 479 37.38 -0.17 -1.34
CA LYS A 479 36.28 -0.98 -0.81
C LYS A 479 36.18 -0.84 0.70
N SER A 480 34.96 -0.75 1.20
CA SER A 480 34.70 -0.73 2.64
C SER A 480 34.86 -2.12 3.26
N LEU A 481 35.59 -2.19 4.37
CA LEU A 481 35.80 -3.42 5.15
C LEU A 481 34.91 -3.49 6.40
N ILE A 482 33.76 -2.80 6.39
CA ILE A 482 32.82 -2.87 7.50
C ILE A 482 32.26 -4.29 7.68
N ASP A 483 32.09 -4.66 8.94
CA ASP A 483 31.33 -5.82 9.33
C ASP A 483 29.88 -5.37 9.60
N VAL A 484 29.03 -5.55 8.59
CA VAL A 484 27.62 -5.15 8.66
C VAL A 484 26.91 -5.84 9.82
N ALA A 485 27.14 -7.13 10.04
CA ALA A 485 26.48 -7.87 11.13
C ALA A 485 26.88 -7.31 12.50
N ASN A 486 28.16 -7.00 12.69
CA ASN A 486 28.64 -6.41 13.94
C ASN A 486 28.12 -4.98 14.15
N ILE A 487 28.01 -4.17 13.09
CA ILE A 487 27.39 -2.84 13.17
C ILE A 487 25.91 -2.98 13.54
N MET A 488 25.15 -3.85 12.86
CA MET A 488 23.72 -4.01 13.10
C MET A 488 23.41 -4.43 14.55
N LYS A 489 24.27 -5.25 15.19
CA LYS A 489 24.14 -5.62 16.61
C LYS A 489 24.20 -4.44 17.59
N GLY A 490 24.74 -3.30 17.17
CA GLY A 490 24.81 -2.09 18.00
C GLY A 490 23.51 -1.26 18.00
N TYR A 491 22.57 -1.53 17.09
CA TYR A 491 21.29 -0.82 17.04
C TYR A 491 20.29 -1.41 18.03
N ILE A 492 19.50 -0.55 18.66
CA ILE A 492 18.45 -0.98 19.58
C ILE A 492 17.20 -1.30 18.76
N THR A 493 16.76 -2.56 18.77
CA THR A 493 15.52 -3.01 18.13
C THR A 493 14.39 -3.25 19.12
N ASP A 494 14.67 -3.10 20.41
CA ASP A 494 13.68 -3.23 21.48
C ASP A 494 12.73 -2.02 21.46
N GLU A 495 11.47 -2.28 21.14
CA GLU A 495 10.38 -1.31 21.17
C GLU A 495 10.22 -0.62 22.53
N GLU A 496 10.61 -1.28 23.63
CA GLU A 496 10.52 -0.70 24.97
C GLU A 496 11.42 0.52 25.14
N TYR A 497 12.53 0.58 24.40
CA TYR A 497 13.40 1.75 24.37
C TYR A 497 12.70 2.98 23.76
N TYR A 498 11.88 2.74 22.73
CA TYR A 498 11.17 3.79 21.98
C TYR A 498 9.77 4.09 22.55
N ASN A 499 9.32 3.39 23.58
CA ASN A 499 8.08 3.70 24.31
C ASN A 499 8.10 5.06 25.06
N THR A 500 9.17 5.85 24.88
CA THR A 500 9.22 7.26 25.27
C THR A 500 8.44 8.17 24.34
N PHE A 501 8.28 7.78 23.07
CA PHE A 501 7.42 8.45 22.11
C PHE A 501 5.94 8.29 22.52
N ASP A 502 5.15 9.35 22.38
CA ASP A 502 3.69 9.35 22.60
C ASP A 502 2.97 9.13 21.26
N ILE A 503 1.66 8.86 21.27
CA ILE A 503 0.78 8.51 20.13
C ILE A 503 0.80 9.57 18.98
N GLY A 504 1.50 10.70 19.14
CA GLY A 504 1.69 11.73 18.13
C GLY A 504 3.14 11.95 17.66
N PHE A 505 4.05 10.99 17.82
CA PHE A 505 5.41 11.12 17.27
C PHE A 505 5.40 11.12 15.74
N SER A 506 6.34 11.84 15.11
CA SER A 506 6.52 11.75 13.66
C SER A 506 7.38 10.54 13.30
N GLU A 507 7.03 9.77 12.26
CA GLU A 507 7.84 8.62 11.79
C GLU A 507 9.32 9.00 11.66
N GLU A 508 9.62 10.23 11.26
CA GLU A 508 10.98 10.74 11.14
C GLU A 508 11.73 10.90 12.48
N ASP A 509 11.06 11.31 13.55
CA ASP A 509 11.70 11.42 14.88
C ASP A 509 12.10 10.04 15.40
N LEU A 510 11.25 9.03 15.17
CA LEU A 510 11.54 7.65 15.54
C LEU A 510 12.68 7.07 14.69
N GLU A 511 12.64 7.26 13.37
CA GLU A 511 13.73 6.85 12.48
C GLU A 511 15.07 7.47 12.91
N MET A 512 15.06 8.75 13.24
CA MET A 512 16.24 9.47 13.73
C MET A 512 16.77 8.85 15.03
N ALA A 513 15.89 8.56 15.99
CA ALA A 513 16.27 7.88 17.23
C ALA A 513 16.87 6.48 16.97
N ILE A 514 16.32 5.74 16.01
CA ILE A 514 16.85 4.44 15.59
C ILE A 514 18.25 4.61 14.98
N TYR A 515 18.44 5.55 14.04
CA TYR A 515 19.75 5.79 13.43
C TYR A 515 20.84 6.19 14.44
N GLN A 516 20.44 6.78 15.57
CA GLN A 516 21.35 7.20 16.66
C GLN A 516 21.52 6.14 17.76
N SER A 517 20.71 5.09 17.76
CA SER A 517 20.73 4.08 18.84
C SER A 517 22.06 3.32 18.91
N ASN A 518 22.85 3.33 17.84
CA ASN A 518 24.16 2.68 17.79
C ASN A 518 25.29 3.63 18.20
N GLN A 519 25.81 3.42 19.42
CA GLN A 519 26.89 4.23 19.99
C GLN A 519 28.24 4.08 19.26
N ILE A 520 28.44 3.01 18.49
CA ILE A 520 29.70 2.73 17.78
C ILE A 520 29.65 3.26 16.34
N PHE A 521 28.48 3.27 15.72
CA PHE A 521 28.27 3.70 14.35
C PHE A 521 27.07 4.64 14.27
N ASP A 522 27.32 5.94 14.41
CA ASP A 522 26.32 6.99 14.19
C ASP A 522 25.98 7.06 12.69
N ALA A 523 24.88 6.41 12.30
CA ALA A 523 24.45 6.37 10.90
C ALA A 523 24.19 7.77 10.35
N ILE A 524 23.61 8.68 11.14
CA ILE A 524 23.28 10.04 10.68
C ILE A 524 24.56 10.79 10.34
N GLU A 525 25.57 10.73 11.21
CA GLU A 525 26.85 11.40 10.98
C GLU A 525 27.61 10.81 9.78
N VAL A 526 27.72 9.47 9.72
CA VAL A 526 28.49 8.80 8.67
C VAL A 526 27.80 8.95 7.31
N PHE A 527 26.50 8.67 7.25
CA PHE A 527 25.73 8.79 6.01
C PHE A 527 25.55 10.24 5.60
N GLY A 528 25.39 11.18 6.54
CA GLY A 528 25.31 12.61 6.26
C GLY A 528 26.59 13.17 5.65
N ARG A 529 27.77 12.78 6.17
CA ARG A 529 29.06 13.15 5.56
C ARG A 529 29.22 12.55 4.16
N LEU A 530 28.80 11.30 3.95
CA LEU A 530 28.83 10.68 2.61
C LEU A 530 27.87 11.39 1.66
N ALA A 531 26.64 11.66 2.09
CA ALA A 531 25.60 12.31 1.33
C ALA A 531 26.01 13.71 0.84
N LYS A 532 26.81 14.44 1.62
CA LYS A 532 27.38 15.75 1.25
C LYS A 532 28.50 15.67 0.19
N LYS A 533 29.10 14.50 -0.01
CA LYS A 533 30.15 14.27 -1.03
C LYS A 533 29.58 13.77 -2.36
N VAL A 534 28.36 13.23 -2.34
CA VAL A 534 27.66 12.70 -3.50
C VAL A 534 27.20 13.85 -4.41
N THR A 535 27.45 13.70 -5.71
CA THR A 535 26.74 14.48 -6.74
C THR A 535 25.48 13.73 -7.12
N TYR A 536 24.33 14.35 -6.90
CA TYR A 536 23.02 13.82 -7.27
C TYR A 536 22.68 14.27 -8.68
N HIS A 537 22.37 13.34 -9.58
CA HIS A 537 22.02 13.65 -10.97
C HIS A 537 20.50 13.64 -11.14
N ASN A 538 19.91 12.45 -11.10
CA ASN A 538 18.47 12.20 -11.04
C ASN A 538 18.25 10.78 -10.50
N SER A 539 17.03 10.48 -10.04
CA SER A 539 16.71 9.20 -9.40
C SER A 539 16.84 7.97 -10.29
N PHE A 540 16.91 8.14 -11.62
CA PHE A 540 16.96 7.03 -12.58
C PHE A 540 18.39 6.66 -12.99
N ASP A 541 19.30 7.64 -12.97
CA ASP A 541 20.71 7.46 -13.33
C ASP A 541 21.62 7.17 -12.13
N ASP A 542 21.22 7.59 -10.94
CA ASP A 542 22.01 7.42 -9.74
C ASP A 542 21.94 5.98 -9.19
N ASP A 543 23.07 5.50 -8.63
CA ASP A 543 23.13 4.20 -7.96
C ASP A 543 22.17 4.15 -6.76
N ASP A 544 21.61 2.99 -6.43
CA ASP A 544 20.69 2.80 -5.28
C ASP A 544 21.25 3.36 -3.96
N LEU A 545 22.57 3.28 -3.75
CA LEU A 545 23.23 3.89 -2.59
C LEU A 545 23.04 5.42 -2.55
N ILE A 546 23.17 6.10 -3.68
CA ILE A 546 23.03 7.57 -3.77
C ILE A 546 21.59 7.97 -3.42
N VAL A 547 20.62 7.27 -4.00
CA VAL A 547 19.20 7.51 -3.73
C VAL A 547 18.91 7.36 -2.24
N LYS A 548 19.45 6.31 -1.59
CA LYS A 548 19.27 6.07 -0.15
C LYS A 548 20.03 7.07 0.75
N LEU A 549 21.16 7.59 0.30
CA LEU A 549 21.92 8.62 1.04
C LEU A 549 21.24 9.99 1.04
N LEU A 550 20.31 10.23 0.10
CA LEU A 550 19.73 11.56 -0.12
C LEU A 550 19.10 12.16 1.14
N LYS A 551 18.33 11.37 1.90
CA LYS A 551 17.68 11.83 3.14
C LYS A 551 18.71 12.36 4.16
N PHE A 552 19.87 11.71 4.26
CA PHE A 552 20.94 12.06 5.19
C PHE A 552 21.61 13.40 4.91
N LYS A 553 21.48 13.93 3.69
CA LYS A 553 21.97 15.28 3.32
C LYS A 553 21.27 16.39 4.12
N TYR A 554 20.02 16.14 4.53
CA TYR A 554 19.13 17.13 5.17
C TYR A 554 19.03 16.96 6.69
N TYR A 555 19.84 16.06 7.27
CA TYR A 555 20.06 16.08 8.71
C TYR A 555 21.14 17.08 9.07
N SER A 556 20.86 17.87 10.09
CA SER A 556 21.74 18.89 10.62
C SER A 556 21.90 18.68 12.12
N LYS A 557 23.12 18.92 12.61
CA LYS A 557 23.46 18.75 14.01
C LYS A 557 23.33 20.09 14.74
N ASN A 558 22.56 20.09 15.82
CA ASN A 558 22.41 21.21 16.73
C ASN A 558 23.66 21.40 17.60
N GLU A 559 23.77 22.56 18.26
CA GLU A 559 24.91 22.87 19.15
C GLU A 559 25.04 21.90 20.34
N ASP A 560 23.92 21.32 20.80
CA ASP A 560 23.87 20.33 21.88
C ASP A 560 24.21 18.90 21.41
N GLY A 561 24.47 18.72 20.12
CA GLY A 561 24.79 17.43 19.50
C GLY A 561 23.57 16.61 19.08
N SER A 562 22.34 17.06 19.37
CA SER A 562 21.13 16.48 18.79
C SER A 562 21.07 16.76 17.28
N TYR A 563 20.22 16.04 16.57
CA TYR A 563 20.02 16.24 15.14
C TYR A 563 18.59 16.71 14.89
N TYR A 564 18.40 17.47 13.82
CA TYR A 564 17.09 17.79 13.28
C TYR A 564 17.07 17.45 11.78
N PHE A 565 15.90 17.05 11.30
CA PHE A 565 15.67 16.76 9.89
C PHE A 565 15.00 17.97 9.22
N ASP A 566 15.69 18.61 8.26
CA ASP A 566 15.10 19.67 7.44
C ASP A 566 14.15 19.08 6.39
N LYS A 567 12.95 18.72 6.87
CA LYS A 567 11.88 18.08 6.10
C LYS A 567 11.49 18.92 4.88
N SER A 568 11.43 20.24 5.04
CA SER A 568 11.06 21.16 3.97
C SER A 568 12.05 21.13 2.81
N SER A 569 13.35 21.27 3.11
CA SER A 569 14.38 21.23 2.07
C SER A 569 14.55 19.84 1.46
N TYR A 570 14.32 18.78 2.24
CA TYR A 570 14.34 17.41 1.74
C TYR A 570 13.22 17.18 0.72
N PHE A 571 11.97 17.50 1.05
CA PHE A 571 10.85 17.27 0.15
C PHE A 571 10.95 18.08 -1.13
N GLU A 572 11.33 19.35 -1.02
CA GLU A 572 11.56 20.20 -2.19
C GLU A 572 12.60 19.58 -3.12
N PHE A 573 13.75 19.18 -2.59
CA PHE A 573 14.79 18.56 -3.40
C PHE A 573 14.36 17.19 -3.94
N TYR A 574 13.74 16.34 -3.11
CA TYR A 574 13.33 14.99 -3.50
C TYR A 574 12.34 15.03 -4.66
N TYR A 575 11.39 15.98 -4.62
CA TYR A 575 10.46 16.22 -5.70
C TYR A 575 11.18 16.54 -7.01
N TYR A 576 12.06 17.55 -7.02
CA TYR A 576 12.80 17.92 -8.24
C TYR A 576 13.77 16.82 -8.70
N TYR A 577 14.39 16.11 -7.77
CA TYR A 577 15.29 15.00 -8.03
C TYR A 577 14.61 13.83 -8.75
N ARG A 578 13.32 13.59 -8.45
CA ARG A 578 12.50 12.55 -9.08
C ARG A 578 11.84 13.03 -10.39
N SER A 579 11.47 14.30 -10.47
CA SER A 579 10.64 14.82 -11.57
C SER A 579 11.46 15.43 -12.72
N ILE A 580 12.71 15.83 -12.51
CA ILE A 580 13.57 16.38 -13.57
C ILE A 580 14.34 15.23 -14.24
N PHE A 581 13.85 14.79 -15.40
CA PHE A 581 14.46 13.73 -16.20
C PHE A 581 15.63 14.27 -17.06
N ASN A 582 16.76 13.57 -17.05
CA ASN A 582 17.93 13.84 -17.92
C ASN A 582 18.51 15.27 -17.84
N SER A 583 18.17 16.05 -16.81
CA SER A 583 18.67 17.42 -16.61
C SER A 583 19.13 17.61 -15.17
N PRO A 584 20.16 18.43 -14.92
CA PRO A 584 20.56 18.75 -13.56
C PRO A 584 19.47 19.56 -12.84
N VAL A 585 19.27 19.31 -11.55
CA VAL A 585 18.37 20.11 -10.71
C VAL A 585 18.93 21.52 -10.54
N ASN A 586 18.50 22.45 -11.40
CA ASN A 586 18.85 23.86 -11.36
C ASN A 586 17.61 24.73 -11.56
N GLU A 587 17.76 26.04 -11.39
CA GLU A 587 16.68 27.03 -11.44
C GLU A 587 15.89 27.02 -12.75
N GLU A 588 16.57 26.82 -13.89
CA GLU A 588 15.96 26.77 -15.22
C GLU A 588 15.12 25.49 -15.36
N SER A 589 15.66 24.34 -14.99
CA SER A 589 14.96 23.05 -15.04
C SER A 589 13.78 23.00 -14.07
N ILE A 590 13.90 23.61 -12.88
CA ILE A 590 12.81 23.76 -11.91
C ILE A 590 11.70 24.63 -12.51
N THR A 591 12.03 25.81 -13.03
CA THR A 591 11.04 26.72 -13.63
C THR A 591 10.32 26.05 -14.81
N LYS A 592 11.08 25.33 -15.66
CA LYS A 592 10.53 24.57 -16.78
C LYS A 592 9.52 23.52 -16.29
N LEU A 593 9.91 22.66 -15.34
CA LEU A 593 9.05 21.62 -14.78
C LEU A 593 7.76 22.18 -14.19
N LEU A 594 7.86 23.21 -13.35
CA LEU A 594 6.70 23.80 -12.69
C LEU A 594 5.75 24.47 -13.72
N ASN A 595 6.31 25.13 -14.75
CA ASN A 595 5.51 25.68 -15.83
C ASN A 595 4.82 24.56 -16.64
N GLU A 596 5.48 23.45 -16.92
CA GLU A 596 4.87 22.30 -17.61
C GLU A 596 3.70 21.71 -16.83
N GLN A 597 3.85 21.63 -15.50
CA GLN A 597 2.76 21.20 -14.60
C GLN A 597 1.60 22.17 -14.59
N TYR A 598 1.89 23.47 -14.57
CA TYR A 598 0.87 24.50 -14.72
C TYR A 598 0.14 24.38 -16.08
N GLN A 599 0.86 24.19 -17.18
CA GLN A 599 0.25 23.98 -18.50
C GLN A 599 -0.60 22.71 -18.55
N SER A 600 -0.17 21.63 -17.91
CA SER A 600 -0.97 20.41 -17.76
C SER A 600 -2.25 20.68 -16.96
N SER A 601 -2.14 21.46 -15.89
CA SER A 601 -3.29 21.84 -15.05
C SER A 601 -4.28 22.72 -15.83
N LEU A 602 -3.82 23.61 -16.70
CA LEU A 602 -4.69 24.40 -17.58
C LEU A 602 -5.52 23.55 -18.54
N LYS A 603 -4.96 22.44 -19.05
CA LYS A 603 -5.71 21.49 -19.90
C LYS A 603 -6.82 20.81 -19.10
N GLU A 604 -6.55 20.43 -17.87
CA GLU A 604 -7.54 19.82 -16.97
C GLU A 604 -8.65 20.83 -16.59
N ILE A 605 -8.27 22.07 -16.26
CA ILE A 605 -9.19 23.19 -16.05
C ILE A 605 -10.09 23.37 -17.27
N GLU A 606 -9.51 23.39 -18.48
CA GLU A 606 -10.29 23.52 -19.72
C GLU A 606 -11.29 22.36 -19.88
N SER A 607 -10.86 21.12 -19.61
CA SER A 607 -11.70 19.93 -19.67
C SER A 607 -12.89 20.03 -18.72
N LEU A 608 -12.65 20.38 -17.45
CA LEU A 608 -13.69 20.55 -16.43
C LEU A 608 -14.64 21.71 -16.76
N LEU A 609 -14.13 22.83 -17.27
CA LEU A 609 -14.98 23.93 -17.72
C LEU A 609 -15.87 23.50 -18.88
N LYS A 610 -15.32 22.79 -19.88
CA LYS A 610 -16.13 22.20 -20.96
C LYS A 610 -17.20 21.28 -20.40
N LEU A 611 -16.85 20.41 -19.45
CA LEU A 611 -17.78 19.49 -18.81
C LEU A 611 -18.94 20.24 -18.13
N ILE A 612 -18.65 21.26 -17.32
CA ILE A 612 -19.66 22.10 -16.65
C ILE A 612 -20.62 22.75 -17.67
N THR A 613 -20.12 23.20 -18.84
CA THR A 613 -21.00 23.84 -19.85
C THR A 613 -21.98 22.88 -20.53
N ARG A 614 -21.72 21.56 -20.49
CA ARG A 614 -22.58 20.53 -21.13
C ARG A 614 -23.85 20.24 -20.33
N PHE A 615 -23.85 20.49 -19.02
CA PHE A 615 -24.96 20.11 -18.14
C PHE A 615 -25.90 21.27 -17.80
N ASN A 616 -27.17 20.93 -17.59
CA ASN A 616 -28.18 21.85 -17.08
C ASN A 616 -28.05 21.95 -15.55
N LEU A 617 -27.29 22.95 -15.09
CA LEU A 617 -26.97 23.14 -13.68
C LEU A 617 -28.18 23.49 -12.83
N LYS A 618 -29.18 24.20 -13.37
CA LYS A 618 -30.44 24.47 -12.63
C LYS A 618 -31.28 23.21 -12.43
N GLN A 619 -31.23 22.26 -13.38
CA GLN A 619 -31.89 20.97 -13.23
C GLN A 619 -31.16 20.08 -12.21
N MET A 620 -29.83 20.05 -12.26
CA MET A 620 -29.02 19.27 -11.30
C MET A 620 -29.10 19.85 -9.89
N TYR A 621 -29.13 21.17 -9.76
CA TYR A 621 -29.10 21.88 -8.48
C TYR A 621 -30.24 22.90 -8.37
N PRO A 622 -31.51 22.45 -8.27
CA PRO A 622 -32.68 23.33 -8.30
C PRO A 622 -32.78 24.29 -7.11
N LYS A 623 -31.98 24.07 -6.06
CA LYS A 623 -31.96 24.90 -4.84
C LYS A 623 -30.91 26.02 -4.89
N ILE A 624 -29.98 26.00 -5.86
CA ILE A 624 -28.91 27.00 -5.96
C ILE A 624 -29.40 28.19 -6.80
N ASP A 625 -29.38 29.39 -6.21
CA ASP A 625 -29.42 30.63 -7.01
C ASP A 625 -28.01 30.91 -7.55
N PHE A 626 -27.76 30.47 -8.79
CA PHE A 626 -26.47 30.65 -9.44
C PHE A 626 -26.09 32.11 -9.67
N ASN A 627 -27.04 33.04 -9.74
CA ASN A 627 -26.71 34.46 -9.91
C ASN A 627 -26.21 35.08 -8.61
N GLU A 628 -26.64 34.56 -7.47
CA GLU A 628 -26.20 35.02 -6.15
C GLU A 628 -24.96 34.26 -5.65
N LYS A 629 -24.99 32.92 -5.73
CA LYS A 629 -23.99 32.06 -5.09
C LYS A 629 -22.78 31.76 -5.96
N LEU A 630 -22.97 31.64 -7.27
CA LEU A 630 -21.92 31.27 -8.24
C LEU A 630 -22.02 32.11 -9.53
N PRO A 631 -22.07 33.46 -9.45
CA PRO A 631 -22.26 34.34 -10.60
C PRO A 631 -21.22 34.15 -11.71
N GLU A 632 -20.03 33.66 -11.35
CA GLU A 632 -18.91 33.38 -12.24
C GLU A 632 -19.28 32.38 -13.35
N LEU A 633 -20.17 31.43 -13.05
CA LEU A 633 -20.62 30.41 -14.00
C LEU A 633 -21.56 30.96 -15.09
N LYS A 634 -22.10 32.19 -14.94
CA LYS A 634 -22.99 32.83 -15.93
C LYS A 634 -24.10 31.90 -16.43
N VAL A 635 -24.81 31.25 -15.52
CA VAL A 635 -25.88 30.28 -15.83
C VAL A 635 -27.12 31.02 -16.34
N ASN A 636 -27.57 30.70 -17.55
CA ASN A 636 -28.73 31.37 -18.14
C ASN A 636 -30.06 30.85 -17.57
N ASP A 637 -31.18 31.43 -18.03
CA ASP A 637 -32.52 31.03 -17.59
C ASP A 637 -32.86 29.56 -17.89
N LYS A 638 -32.27 28.99 -18.94
CA LYS A 638 -32.41 27.58 -19.30
C LYS A 638 -31.54 26.63 -18.46
N GLY A 639 -30.67 27.18 -17.60
CA GLY A 639 -29.82 26.42 -16.68
C GLY A 639 -28.45 26.01 -17.21
N TYR A 640 -28.04 26.49 -18.38
CA TYR A 640 -26.72 26.20 -18.95
C TYR A 640 -25.75 27.36 -18.74
N SER A 641 -24.50 27.05 -18.42
CA SER A 641 -23.43 28.04 -18.34
C SER A 641 -23.15 28.68 -19.71
N LYS A 642 -23.01 30.01 -19.73
CA LYS A 642 -22.55 30.79 -20.90
C LYS A 642 -21.17 31.39 -20.69
N MET A 643 -20.38 30.75 -19.83
CA MET A 643 -19.00 31.15 -19.58
C MET A 643 -18.14 31.03 -20.84
N LYS A 644 -17.22 31.98 -21.01
CA LYS A 644 -16.30 31.99 -22.15
C LYS A 644 -14.98 31.38 -21.73
N ILE A 645 -14.83 30.08 -21.98
CA ILE A 645 -13.71 29.27 -21.48
C ILE A 645 -12.35 29.89 -21.83
N LYS A 646 -12.15 30.36 -23.07
CA LYS A 646 -10.89 31.01 -23.49
C LYS A 646 -10.57 32.28 -22.68
N GLU A 647 -11.56 33.11 -22.37
CA GLU A 647 -11.36 34.33 -21.55
C GLU A 647 -11.05 33.95 -20.09
N ILE A 648 -11.67 32.89 -19.58
CA ILE A 648 -11.39 32.36 -18.23
C ILE A 648 -9.97 31.80 -18.15
N LEU A 649 -9.56 30.97 -19.13
CA LEU A 649 -8.20 30.39 -19.17
C LEU A 649 -7.10 31.46 -19.22
N GLN A 650 -7.34 32.58 -19.91
CA GLN A 650 -6.41 33.72 -19.95
C GLN A 650 -6.23 34.43 -18.60
N GLY A 651 -7.19 34.28 -17.68
CA GLY A 651 -7.12 34.87 -16.36
C GLY A 651 -6.39 34.00 -15.33
N PHE A 652 -6.01 32.77 -15.67
CA PHE A 652 -5.17 31.94 -14.81
C PHE A 652 -3.71 32.38 -14.95
N GLU A 653 -3.04 32.55 -13.80
CA GLU A 653 -1.64 32.97 -13.75
C GLU A 653 -0.75 31.89 -13.10
N PHE A 654 0.45 31.69 -13.65
CA PHE A 654 1.45 30.81 -13.05
C PHE A 654 2.08 31.48 -11.83
N ASN A 655 1.83 30.94 -10.64
CA ASN A 655 2.45 31.40 -9.40
C ASN A 655 3.46 30.39 -8.87
N ARG A 656 4.73 30.58 -9.24
CA ARG A 656 5.84 29.69 -8.86
C ARG A 656 5.97 29.48 -7.35
N LYS A 657 5.77 30.52 -6.53
CA LYS A 657 6.01 30.44 -5.07
C LYS A 657 5.06 29.46 -4.40
N GLU A 658 3.84 29.37 -4.91
CA GLU A 658 2.82 28.45 -4.40
C GLU A 658 3.19 27.00 -4.73
N TYR A 659 3.61 26.73 -5.96
CA TYR A 659 4.15 25.42 -6.33
C TYR A 659 5.34 25.02 -5.43
N GLU A 660 6.28 25.94 -5.18
CA GLU A 660 7.41 25.70 -4.28
C GLU A 660 6.98 25.45 -2.82
N TYR A 661 5.92 26.10 -2.34
CA TYR A 661 5.34 25.82 -1.03
C TYR A 661 4.87 24.37 -0.92
N TYR A 662 4.13 23.87 -1.91
CA TYR A 662 3.65 22.48 -1.90
C TYR A 662 4.79 21.46 -2.07
N CYS A 663 5.81 21.78 -2.88
CA CYS A 663 7.05 20.98 -2.94
C CYS A 663 7.70 20.87 -1.54
N LYS A 664 7.81 21.98 -0.81
CA LYS A 664 8.38 22.05 0.54
C LYS A 664 7.54 21.34 1.59
N SER A 665 6.22 21.39 1.49
CA SER A 665 5.32 20.71 2.42
C SER A 665 5.31 19.19 2.25
N GLY A 666 5.74 18.68 1.09
CA GLY A 666 5.70 17.26 0.74
C GLY A 666 4.34 16.78 0.20
N THR A 667 3.40 17.70 -0.06
CA THR A 667 2.06 17.36 -0.58
C THR A 667 1.92 17.63 -2.09
N MET A 668 2.99 18.00 -2.78
CA MET A 668 2.94 18.33 -4.21
C MET A 668 2.31 17.23 -5.08
N ASP A 669 2.66 15.97 -4.85
CA ASP A 669 2.08 14.82 -5.59
C ASP A 669 0.56 14.67 -5.39
N GLN A 670 0.02 15.25 -4.31
CA GLN A 670 -1.38 15.18 -3.91
C GLN A 670 -2.21 16.36 -4.44
N VAL A 671 -1.61 17.53 -4.65
CA VAL A 671 -2.35 18.76 -4.97
C VAL A 671 -1.91 19.47 -6.24
N ASN A 672 -0.92 18.94 -6.96
CA ASN A 672 -0.29 19.59 -8.13
C ASN A 672 -1.28 20.23 -9.12
N ILE A 673 -2.38 19.54 -9.45
CA ILE A 673 -3.42 20.01 -10.37
C ILE A 673 -4.27 21.11 -9.72
N LEU A 674 -4.58 20.97 -8.43
CA LEU A 674 -5.47 21.86 -7.68
C LEU A 674 -4.86 23.25 -7.44
N ILE A 675 -3.54 23.36 -7.39
CA ILE A 675 -2.82 24.63 -7.20
C ILE A 675 -3.27 25.67 -8.22
N ALA A 676 -3.31 25.29 -9.51
CA ALA A 676 -3.71 26.20 -10.57
C ALA A 676 -5.19 26.63 -10.47
N PHE A 677 -6.06 25.83 -9.83
CA PHE A 677 -7.52 26.05 -9.84
C PHE A 677 -7.93 27.30 -9.04
N GLN A 678 -7.05 27.83 -8.20
CA GLN A 678 -7.28 29.03 -7.41
C GLN A 678 -6.72 30.31 -8.06
N PHE A 679 -5.82 30.21 -9.05
CA PHE A 679 -5.05 31.35 -9.57
C PHE A 679 -5.71 32.10 -10.72
N ASN A 680 -7.03 32.21 -10.67
CA ASN A 680 -7.76 33.21 -11.42
C ASN A 680 -8.57 34.07 -10.44
N PRO A 681 -8.19 35.35 -10.23
CA PRO A 681 -8.83 36.21 -9.24
C PRO A 681 -10.31 36.50 -9.53
N ASN A 682 -10.75 36.30 -10.78
CA ASN A 682 -12.14 36.50 -11.21
C ASN A 682 -12.90 35.17 -11.39
N PHE A 683 -12.23 34.02 -11.22
CA PHE A 683 -12.82 32.70 -11.43
C PHE A 683 -12.09 31.64 -10.59
N ASN A 684 -12.39 31.59 -9.29
CA ASN A 684 -11.82 30.55 -8.42
C ASN A 684 -12.53 29.20 -8.67
N LEU A 685 -11.98 28.40 -9.58
CA LEU A 685 -12.59 27.12 -9.99
C LEU A 685 -12.65 26.15 -8.82
N LEU A 686 -11.62 26.10 -7.97
CA LEU A 686 -11.62 25.17 -6.82
C LEU A 686 -12.78 25.45 -5.87
N LYS A 687 -13.02 26.72 -5.54
CA LYS A 687 -14.16 27.12 -4.72
C LYS A 687 -15.50 26.73 -5.35
N ILE A 688 -15.64 26.89 -6.67
CA ILE A 688 -16.85 26.51 -7.41
C ILE A 688 -17.05 24.98 -7.33
N LEU A 689 -16.01 24.19 -7.58
CA LEU A 689 -16.08 22.73 -7.55
C LEU A 689 -16.36 22.20 -6.15
N ASN A 690 -15.72 22.73 -5.11
CA ASN A 690 -16.00 22.36 -3.72
C ASN A 690 -17.45 22.69 -3.34
N TYR A 691 -17.97 23.85 -3.75
CA TYR A 691 -19.37 24.21 -3.50
C TYR A 691 -20.33 23.24 -4.19
N LEU A 692 -20.12 22.96 -5.49
CA LEU A 692 -20.95 22.02 -6.22
C LEU A 692 -20.86 20.60 -5.66
N ALA A 693 -19.67 20.13 -5.29
CA ALA A 693 -19.46 18.83 -4.67
C ALA A 693 -20.27 18.66 -3.37
N ASN A 694 -20.26 19.68 -2.51
CA ASN A 694 -21.03 19.67 -1.26
C ASN A 694 -22.55 19.73 -1.46
N GLU A 695 -23.02 20.37 -2.54
CA GLU A 695 -24.44 20.41 -2.91
C GLU A 695 -24.87 19.16 -3.73
N THR A 696 -23.92 18.35 -4.18
CA THR A 696 -24.18 17.17 -4.99
C THR A 696 -24.69 16.01 -4.13
N THR A 697 -25.82 15.44 -4.53
CA THR A 697 -26.25 14.13 -4.01
C THR A 697 -25.61 13.06 -4.87
N TYR A 698 -24.65 12.35 -4.31
CA TYR A 698 -24.02 11.19 -4.93
C TYR A 698 -24.94 9.99 -4.75
N ASN A 699 -25.46 9.45 -5.84
CA ASN A 699 -26.29 8.24 -5.82
C ASN A 699 -25.36 7.03 -5.91
N PHE A 700 -24.94 6.69 -7.12
CA PHE A 700 -23.98 5.62 -7.40
C PHE A 700 -23.31 5.85 -8.74
N LEU A 701 -22.08 5.36 -8.87
CA LEU A 701 -21.18 5.65 -9.97
C LEU A 701 -21.81 5.48 -11.37
N LEU A 702 -22.67 4.48 -11.57
CA LEU A 702 -23.22 4.18 -12.90
C LEU A 702 -24.43 5.04 -13.31
N LYS A 703 -25.14 5.64 -12.36
CA LYS A 703 -26.31 6.49 -12.64
C LYS A 703 -25.96 7.97 -12.69
N ASP A 704 -24.96 8.34 -11.91
CA ASP A 704 -24.48 9.71 -11.86
C ASP A 704 -23.73 10.08 -13.14
N ASN A 705 -23.95 11.30 -13.61
CA ASN A 705 -23.31 11.78 -14.83
C ASN A 705 -21.84 12.14 -14.59
N GLU A 706 -21.08 12.33 -15.67
CA GLU A 706 -19.65 12.64 -15.61
C GLU A 706 -19.30 13.86 -14.73
N LEU A 707 -20.16 14.89 -14.67
CA LEU A 707 -19.93 16.02 -13.76
C LEU A 707 -20.02 15.60 -12.30
N VAL A 708 -21.04 14.82 -11.91
CA VAL A 708 -21.17 14.30 -10.53
C VAL A 708 -19.97 13.41 -10.17
N LYS A 709 -19.53 12.55 -11.09
CA LYS A 709 -18.34 11.70 -10.90
C LYS A 709 -17.09 12.55 -10.67
N ALA A 710 -16.85 13.55 -11.52
CA ALA A 710 -15.72 14.48 -11.38
C ALA A 710 -15.77 15.25 -10.04
N LEU A 711 -16.96 15.55 -9.53
CA LEU A 711 -17.14 16.27 -8.26
C LEU A 711 -16.84 15.44 -7.01
N VAL A 712 -16.69 14.11 -7.09
CA VAL A 712 -16.43 13.27 -5.91
C VAL A 712 -15.12 13.67 -5.21
N TYR A 713 -14.06 13.89 -5.98
CA TYR A 713 -12.75 14.24 -5.44
C TYR A 713 -12.79 15.56 -4.65
N TYR A 714 -13.46 16.58 -5.18
CA TYR A 714 -13.55 17.92 -4.59
C TYR A 714 -14.34 17.99 -3.28
N LYS A 715 -15.14 16.97 -2.96
CA LYS A 715 -15.79 16.85 -1.64
C LYS A 715 -14.78 16.68 -0.50
N TYR A 716 -13.61 16.15 -0.81
CA TYR A 716 -12.55 15.82 0.16
C TYR A 716 -11.38 16.80 0.10
N VAL A 717 -11.53 17.90 -0.64
CA VAL A 717 -10.55 18.98 -0.73
C VAL A 717 -10.92 20.07 0.25
N ASP A 718 -10.04 20.36 1.20
CA ASP A 718 -10.17 21.49 2.12
C ASP A 718 -9.22 22.62 1.73
N VAL A 719 -9.66 23.85 1.96
CA VAL A 719 -8.87 25.06 1.70
C VAL A 719 -8.88 25.89 2.97
N ASP A 720 -7.70 26.07 3.57
CA ASP A 720 -7.56 26.82 4.82
C ASP A 720 -7.72 28.34 4.62
N GLU A 721 -7.65 29.10 5.72
CA GLU A 721 -7.80 30.57 5.69
C GLU A 721 -6.69 31.28 4.89
N ASP A 722 -5.53 30.64 4.74
CA ASP A 722 -4.39 31.14 3.96
C ASP A 722 -4.48 30.74 2.48
N GLY A 723 -5.45 29.90 2.11
CA GLY A 723 -5.66 29.40 0.77
C GLY A 723 -4.93 28.09 0.48
N HIS A 724 -4.26 27.49 1.45
CA HIS A 724 -3.57 26.21 1.25
C HIS A 724 -4.56 25.06 1.12
N ILE A 725 -4.22 24.16 0.21
CA ILE A 725 -5.05 23.04 -0.20
C ILE A 725 -4.57 21.79 0.56
N SER A 726 -5.51 21.07 1.14
CA SER A 726 -5.28 19.72 1.64
C SER A 726 -6.35 18.77 1.11
N VAL A 727 -6.02 17.49 1.00
CA VAL A 727 -6.93 16.47 0.48
C VAL A 727 -6.96 15.30 1.43
N ASP A 728 -8.14 14.94 1.92
CA ASP A 728 -8.34 13.72 2.71
C ASP A 728 -8.44 12.51 1.77
N TYR A 729 -7.29 12.05 1.28
CA TYR A 729 -7.19 10.90 0.37
C TYR A 729 -7.77 9.61 0.96
N TYR A 730 -7.67 9.44 2.28
CA TYR A 730 -8.19 8.25 2.94
C TYR A 730 -9.72 8.23 2.85
N SER A 731 -10.38 9.32 3.25
CA SER A 731 -11.83 9.45 3.15
C SER A 731 -12.30 9.45 1.69
N TYR A 732 -11.56 10.08 0.77
CA TYR A 732 -11.85 10.00 -0.67
C TYR A 732 -11.80 8.56 -1.17
N ASN A 733 -10.74 7.81 -0.90
CA ASN A 733 -10.59 6.43 -1.37
C ASN A 733 -11.64 5.51 -0.75
N MET A 734 -11.94 5.65 0.54
CA MET A 734 -13.03 4.93 1.20
C MET A 734 -14.37 5.24 0.54
N PHE A 735 -14.71 6.53 0.40
CA PHE A 735 -15.96 6.93 -0.21
C PHE A 735 -16.04 6.52 -1.67
N TYR A 736 -14.97 6.64 -2.45
CA TYR A 736 -14.94 6.25 -3.85
C TYR A 736 -15.09 4.73 -4.00
N ASN A 737 -14.48 3.95 -3.11
CA ASN A 737 -14.69 2.51 -3.04
C ASN A 737 -16.16 2.21 -2.73
N ASP A 738 -16.76 2.88 -1.73
CA ASP A 738 -18.17 2.68 -1.43
C ASP A 738 -19.08 3.16 -2.57
N TYR A 739 -18.84 4.33 -3.13
CA TYR A 739 -19.58 4.94 -4.24
C TYR A 739 -19.49 4.12 -5.53
N SER A 740 -18.35 3.48 -5.77
CA SER A 740 -18.20 2.51 -6.86
C SER A 740 -18.85 1.18 -6.53
N LYS A 741 -18.88 0.73 -5.26
CA LYS A 741 -19.44 -0.58 -4.85
C LYS A 741 -20.94 -0.58 -4.64
N ASN A 742 -21.50 0.51 -4.14
CA ASN A 742 -22.89 0.61 -3.71
C ASN A 742 -23.77 0.84 -4.93
N ASN A 743 -24.20 -0.26 -5.56
CA ASN A 743 -25.08 -0.24 -6.72
C ASN A 743 -26.50 -0.60 -6.28
N ASP A 744 -27.45 0.32 -6.45
CA ASP A 744 -28.89 0.03 -6.24
C ASP A 744 -29.42 -0.99 -7.27
N LEU A 745 -28.65 -1.22 -8.34
CA LEU A 745 -28.88 -2.31 -9.27
C LEU A 745 -28.58 -3.63 -8.54
N PHE A 746 -29.63 -4.33 -8.11
CA PHE A 746 -29.56 -5.58 -7.36
C PHE A 746 -28.61 -6.61 -7.99
N PHE A 747 -28.50 -6.63 -9.32
CA PHE A 747 -27.64 -7.52 -10.10
C PHE A 747 -26.16 -7.08 -10.15
N MET A 748 -25.77 -5.97 -9.51
CA MET A 748 -24.38 -5.51 -9.41
C MET A 748 -23.89 -5.34 -7.97
N LYS A 749 -24.55 -5.99 -7.01
CA LYS A 749 -24.07 -6.06 -5.63
C LYS A 749 -22.91 -7.03 -5.54
N PHE A 750 -21.78 -6.54 -5.01
CA PHE A 750 -20.64 -7.37 -4.62
C PHE A 750 -21.09 -8.53 -3.73
N SER A 751 -20.48 -9.68 -3.94
CA SER A 751 -20.72 -10.87 -3.12
C SER A 751 -19.43 -11.26 -2.40
N SER A 752 -19.49 -12.22 -1.48
CA SER A 752 -18.25 -12.80 -0.92
C SER A 752 -17.50 -13.70 -1.92
N ASP A 753 -18.04 -13.87 -3.14
CA ASP A 753 -17.46 -14.67 -4.22
C ASP A 753 -16.60 -13.79 -5.13
N SER A 754 -15.28 -14.00 -5.10
CA SER A 754 -14.29 -13.25 -5.88
C SER A 754 -14.49 -13.38 -7.40
N ILE A 755 -15.05 -14.50 -7.88
CA ILE A 755 -15.37 -14.73 -9.29
C ILE A 755 -16.48 -13.78 -9.73
N HIS A 756 -17.54 -13.72 -8.93
CA HIS A 756 -18.67 -12.83 -9.20
C HIS A 756 -18.24 -11.37 -9.12
N ASP A 757 -17.37 -11.01 -8.17
CA ASP A 757 -16.81 -9.65 -8.09
C ASP A 757 -16.00 -9.27 -9.34
N TYR A 758 -15.20 -10.20 -9.89
CA TYR A 758 -14.48 -9.99 -11.13
C TYR A 758 -15.42 -9.90 -12.35
N TYR A 759 -16.48 -10.71 -12.39
CA TYR A 759 -17.56 -10.57 -13.36
C TYR A 759 -18.19 -9.18 -13.31
N LEU A 760 -18.57 -8.70 -12.12
CA LEU A 760 -19.15 -7.37 -11.93
C LEU A 760 -18.18 -6.25 -12.36
N TYR A 761 -16.88 -6.43 -12.14
CA TYR A 761 -15.86 -5.51 -12.63
C TYR A 761 -15.90 -5.36 -14.16
N ILE A 762 -16.10 -6.46 -14.90
CA ILE A 762 -16.17 -6.47 -16.36
C ILE A 762 -17.47 -5.81 -16.86
N ILE A 763 -18.58 -6.07 -16.17
CA ILE A 763 -19.86 -5.41 -16.46
C ILE A 763 -19.75 -3.89 -16.25
N ARG A 764 -18.97 -3.43 -15.27
CA ARG A 764 -18.70 -1.99 -15.07
C ARG A 764 -17.87 -1.37 -16.17
N ILE A 765 -16.81 -2.05 -16.64
CA ILE A 765 -16.04 -1.59 -17.81
C ILE A 765 -16.98 -1.45 -19.01
N THR A 766 -17.83 -2.44 -19.24
CA THR A 766 -18.85 -2.42 -20.29
C THR A 766 -19.79 -1.22 -20.18
N SER A 767 -20.29 -0.96 -18.97
CA SER A 767 -21.11 0.22 -18.68
C SER A 767 -20.41 1.53 -19.06
N ASN A 768 -19.12 1.65 -18.73
CA ASN A 768 -18.34 2.85 -19.05
C ASN A 768 -18.18 3.03 -20.57
N ILE A 769 -17.93 1.95 -21.32
CA ILE A 769 -17.84 1.99 -22.78
C ILE A 769 -19.20 2.41 -23.39
N LEU A 770 -20.30 1.78 -22.96
CA LEU A 770 -21.66 2.11 -23.44
C LEU A 770 -22.03 3.57 -23.14
N SER A 771 -21.69 4.06 -21.95
CA SER A 771 -21.93 5.47 -21.58
C SER A 771 -21.13 6.42 -22.47
N LYS A 772 -19.86 6.11 -22.73
CA LYS A 772 -19.02 6.89 -23.65
C LYS A 772 -19.54 6.86 -25.09
N LEU A 773 -20.11 5.75 -25.56
CA LEU A 773 -20.75 5.68 -26.89
C LEU A 773 -21.98 6.61 -26.99
N LYS A 774 -22.72 6.78 -25.90
CA LYS A 774 -23.86 7.71 -25.83
C LYS A 774 -23.42 9.18 -25.77
N GLU A 775 -22.29 9.46 -25.14
CA GLU A 775 -21.78 10.82 -24.92
C GLU A 775 -20.99 11.39 -26.11
N ASN A 776 -20.54 10.54 -27.03
CA ASN A 776 -19.74 10.95 -28.18
C ASN A 776 -20.52 10.83 -29.49
N ASN A 777 -20.18 11.68 -30.45
CA ASN A 777 -20.65 11.51 -31.82
C ASN A 777 -19.90 10.34 -32.47
N ILE A 778 -20.51 9.16 -32.44
CA ILE A 778 -19.87 7.93 -32.91
C ILE A 778 -19.76 7.86 -34.43
N MET A 779 -20.57 8.61 -35.19
CA MET A 779 -20.37 8.76 -36.64
C MET A 779 -19.10 9.55 -36.97
N GLU A 780 -18.74 10.53 -36.14
CA GLU A 780 -17.49 11.28 -36.29
C GLU A 780 -16.27 10.46 -35.86
N LEU A 781 -16.42 9.67 -34.78
CA LEU A 781 -15.34 8.80 -34.29
C LEU A 781 -15.08 7.58 -35.18
N PHE A 782 -16.12 7.04 -35.82
CA PHE A 782 -16.06 5.84 -36.66
C PHE A 782 -16.68 6.08 -38.05
N PRO A 783 -16.06 6.97 -38.86
CA PRO A 783 -16.67 7.46 -40.10
C PRO A 783 -16.82 6.39 -41.19
N ASN A 784 -16.16 5.23 -41.07
CA ASN A 784 -16.28 4.15 -42.05
C ASN A 784 -17.27 3.05 -41.63
N ILE A 785 -17.87 3.16 -40.44
CA ILE A 785 -18.87 2.19 -39.97
C ILE A 785 -20.25 2.59 -40.47
N ASP A 786 -20.90 1.69 -41.21
CA ASP A 786 -22.33 1.81 -41.47
C ASP A 786 -23.10 1.39 -40.20
N PHE A 787 -23.57 2.36 -39.43
CA PHE A 787 -24.32 2.10 -38.20
C PHE A 787 -25.68 1.42 -38.44
N ASN A 788 -26.14 1.31 -39.70
CA ASN A 788 -27.27 0.43 -40.02
C ASN A 788 -26.92 -1.06 -39.85
N GLU A 789 -25.63 -1.42 -39.86
CA GLU A 789 -25.14 -2.76 -39.51
C GLU A 789 -25.07 -3.00 -37.99
N LEU A 790 -25.21 -1.94 -37.17
CA LEU A 790 -25.21 -1.99 -35.71
C LEU A 790 -26.50 -1.38 -35.13
N PRO A 791 -27.69 -1.89 -35.51
CA PRO A 791 -28.98 -1.31 -35.11
C PRO A 791 -29.17 -1.26 -33.60
N GLU A 792 -28.48 -2.10 -32.83
CA GLU A 792 -28.52 -2.15 -31.37
C GLU A 792 -28.01 -0.86 -30.71
N LEU A 793 -27.14 -0.10 -31.39
CA LEU A 793 -26.64 1.17 -30.86
C LEU A 793 -27.65 2.31 -30.98
N GLU A 794 -28.75 2.11 -31.72
CA GLU A 794 -29.83 3.09 -31.89
C GLU A 794 -29.28 4.49 -32.20
N VAL A 795 -28.38 4.59 -33.18
CA VAL A 795 -27.69 5.86 -33.50
C VAL A 795 -28.66 6.82 -34.18
N ASP A 796 -28.81 8.02 -33.63
CA ASP A 796 -29.68 9.04 -34.20
C ASP A 796 -29.08 9.72 -35.44
N GLU A 797 -29.85 10.61 -36.07
CA GLU A 797 -29.41 11.38 -37.25
C GLU A 797 -28.24 12.33 -36.98
N PHE A 798 -27.93 12.59 -35.71
CA PHE A 798 -26.81 13.45 -35.28
C PHE A 798 -25.56 12.63 -34.94
N GLY A 799 -25.64 11.30 -34.98
CA GLY A 799 -24.52 10.40 -34.71
C GLY A 799 -24.34 10.04 -33.25
N TYR A 800 -25.35 10.23 -32.39
CA TYR A 800 -25.30 9.85 -30.98
C TYR A 800 -26.10 8.56 -30.71
N SER A 801 -25.49 7.62 -29.99
CA SER A 801 -26.14 6.38 -29.58
C SER A 801 -27.25 6.66 -28.55
N GLN A 802 -28.43 6.05 -28.74
CA GLN A 802 -29.56 6.18 -27.83
C GLN A 802 -29.70 5.01 -26.84
N VAL A 803 -28.68 4.16 -26.73
CA VAL A 803 -28.71 2.96 -25.86
C VAL A 803 -29.14 3.27 -24.43
N ASP A 804 -30.02 2.41 -23.91
CA ASP A 804 -30.33 2.35 -22.49
C ASP A 804 -29.31 1.44 -21.80
N VAL A 805 -28.25 2.07 -21.28
CA VAL A 805 -27.16 1.38 -20.58
C VAL A 805 -27.71 0.50 -19.45
N VAL A 806 -28.67 1.00 -18.65
CA VAL A 806 -29.20 0.24 -17.51
C VAL A 806 -29.96 -1.00 -17.99
N ARG A 807 -30.77 -0.86 -19.06
CA ARG A 807 -31.46 -2.00 -19.68
C ARG A 807 -30.45 -3.04 -20.18
N ILE A 808 -29.40 -2.62 -20.88
CA ILE A 808 -28.36 -3.52 -21.38
C ILE A 808 -27.68 -4.24 -20.22
N LEU A 809 -27.22 -3.50 -19.20
CA LEU A 809 -26.54 -4.10 -18.04
C LEU A 809 -27.43 -5.10 -17.30
N SER A 810 -28.75 -4.89 -17.26
CA SER A 810 -29.69 -5.81 -16.61
C SER A 810 -29.90 -7.14 -17.35
N GLY A 811 -29.49 -7.23 -18.62
CA GLY A 811 -29.55 -8.46 -19.42
C GLY A 811 -28.37 -9.41 -19.19
N PHE A 812 -27.33 -8.97 -18.50
CA PHE A 812 -26.17 -9.80 -18.16
C PHE A 812 -26.52 -10.84 -17.09
N THR A 813 -26.22 -12.11 -17.34
CA THR A 813 -26.47 -13.21 -16.39
C THR A 813 -25.17 -13.83 -15.89
N PHE A 814 -25.02 -13.94 -14.56
CA PHE A 814 -23.90 -14.67 -13.96
C PHE A 814 -24.28 -16.12 -13.69
N ASN A 815 -23.54 -17.05 -14.29
CA ASN A 815 -23.60 -18.48 -13.98
C ASN A 815 -22.20 -18.93 -13.56
N ARG A 816 -22.03 -19.31 -12.28
CA ARG A 816 -20.72 -19.64 -11.71
C ARG A 816 -20.04 -20.81 -12.44
N ASP A 817 -20.82 -21.78 -12.93
CA ASP A 817 -20.31 -22.96 -13.64
C ASP A 817 -19.60 -22.60 -14.95
N ASP A 818 -19.93 -21.46 -15.56
CA ASP A 818 -19.25 -20.98 -16.77
C ASP A 818 -17.83 -20.47 -16.47
N TYR A 819 -17.47 -20.33 -15.18
CA TYR A 819 -16.21 -19.74 -14.73
C TYR A 819 -15.39 -20.63 -13.78
N THR A 820 -15.85 -21.83 -13.42
CA THR A 820 -15.19 -22.70 -12.42
C THR A 820 -13.76 -23.08 -12.80
N ASP A 821 -13.47 -23.16 -14.09
CA ASP A 821 -12.14 -23.52 -14.59
C ASP A 821 -11.10 -22.40 -14.34
N PHE A 822 -11.53 -21.14 -14.23
CA PHE A 822 -10.65 -19.98 -14.00
C PHE A 822 -10.21 -19.81 -12.54
N VAL A 823 -10.82 -20.55 -11.60
CA VAL A 823 -10.49 -20.49 -10.16
C VAL A 823 -9.20 -21.21 -9.83
N LYS A 824 -8.79 -22.14 -10.70
CA LYS A 824 -7.71 -23.10 -10.41
C LYS A 824 -6.35 -22.67 -10.98
N GLU A 825 -6.28 -21.63 -11.80
CA GLU A 825 -5.06 -21.22 -12.50
C GLU A 825 -4.76 -19.73 -12.27
N ASP A 826 -3.49 -19.41 -12.02
CA ASP A 826 -3.03 -18.10 -11.55
C ASP A 826 -3.39 -16.92 -12.49
N VAL A 827 -3.74 -15.78 -11.88
CA VAL A 827 -4.87 -14.91 -12.25
C VAL A 827 -4.70 -13.97 -13.47
N ILE A 828 -3.58 -13.96 -14.21
CA ILE A 828 -3.33 -12.85 -15.17
C ILE A 828 -3.66 -13.20 -16.63
N THR A 829 -3.24 -14.37 -17.14
CA THR A 829 -3.42 -14.71 -18.57
C THR A 829 -4.82 -15.22 -18.92
N GLU A 830 -5.54 -15.80 -17.96
CA GLU A 830 -6.91 -16.28 -18.15
C GLU A 830 -7.97 -15.20 -17.93
N SER A 831 -7.57 -14.05 -17.36
CA SER A 831 -8.42 -12.89 -17.10
C SER A 831 -9.16 -12.36 -18.33
N GLU A 832 -8.60 -12.59 -19.53
CA GLU A 832 -9.16 -12.14 -20.82
C GLU A 832 -10.16 -13.13 -21.43
N LYS A 833 -10.00 -14.45 -21.19
CA LYS A 833 -11.04 -15.44 -21.53
C LYS A 833 -12.26 -15.23 -20.65
N PHE A 834 -12.04 -15.02 -19.35
CA PHE A 834 -13.09 -14.67 -18.40
C PHE A 834 -13.87 -13.43 -18.89
N LYS A 835 -13.16 -12.36 -19.28
CA LYS A 835 -13.78 -11.16 -19.88
C LYS A 835 -14.65 -11.49 -21.08
N THR A 836 -14.16 -12.32 -21.98
CA THR A 836 -14.90 -12.72 -23.19
C THR A 836 -16.21 -13.41 -22.83
N ILE A 837 -16.18 -14.39 -21.92
CA ILE A 837 -17.38 -15.12 -21.47
C ILE A 837 -18.37 -14.18 -20.78
N ALA A 838 -17.88 -13.32 -19.88
CA ALA A 838 -18.71 -12.33 -19.20
C ALA A 838 -19.42 -11.40 -20.19
N LEU A 839 -18.72 -10.91 -21.21
CA LEU A 839 -19.26 -10.04 -22.25
C LEU A 839 -20.29 -10.73 -23.17
N GLN A 840 -20.22 -12.06 -23.30
CA GLN A 840 -21.20 -12.87 -24.04
C GLN A 840 -22.42 -13.27 -23.22
N SER A 841 -22.41 -13.05 -21.90
CA SER A 841 -23.49 -13.45 -21.00
C SER A 841 -24.76 -12.58 -21.09
N ASN A 842 -24.81 -11.65 -22.04
CA ASN A 842 -25.99 -10.87 -22.37
C ASN A 842 -26.62 -11.37 -23.67
N PRO A 843 -27.69 -12.19 -23.62
CA PRO A 843 -28.29 -12.76 -24.82
C PRO A 843 -29.07 -11.73 -25.65
N ASP A 844 -29.44 -10.59 -25.07
CA ASP A 844 -30.30 -9.58 -25.68
C ASP A 844 -29.53 -8.44 -26.34
N PHE A 845 -28.21 -8.38 -26.15
CA PHE A 845 -27.35 -7.31 -26.70
C PHE A 845 -25.93 -7.84 -26.97
N ASP A 846 -25.52 -7.88 -28.25
CA ASP A 846 -24.21 -8.39 -28.68
C ASP A 846 -23.07 -7.38 -28.39
N VAL A 847 -22.79 -7.14 -27.10
CA VAL A 847 -21.74 -6.22 -26.64
C VAL A 847 -20.41 -6.55 -27.29
N LEU A 848 -20.04 -7.83 -27.32
CA LEU A 848 -18.75 -8.27 -27.81
C LEU A 848 -18.62 -8.06 -29.32
N GLY A 849 -19.66 -8.40 -30.09
CA GLY A 849 -19.67 -8.15 -31.54
C GLY A 849 -19.62 -6.67 -31.89
N ILE A 850 -20.42 -5.84 -31.20
CA ILE A 850 -20.42 -4.39 -31.39
C ILE A 850 -19.04 -3.81 -31.09
N PHE A 851 -18.47 -4.09 -29.92
CA PHE A 851 -17.18 -3.52 -29.53
C PHE A 851 -16.02 -4.02 -30.41
N THR A 852 -16.06 -5.28 -30.86
CA THR A 852 -15.10 -5.82 -31.83
C THR A 852 -15.20 -5.07 -33.17
N LYS A 853 -16.42 -4.87 -33.70
CA LYS A 853 -16.64 -4.14 -34.96
C LYS A 853 -16.15 -2.69 -34.86
N LEU A 854 -16.45 -2.01 -33.75
CA LEU A 854 -15.94 -0.65 -33.49
C LEU A 854 -14.41 -0.63 -33.43
N ALA A 855 -13.79 -1.61 -32.75
CA ALA A 855 -12.34 -1.70 -32.61
C ALA A 855 -11.60 -2.04 -33.93
N GLU A 856 -12.25 -2.74 -34.86
CA GLU A 856 -11.70 -3.08 -36.17
C GLU A 856 -11.49 -1.85 -37.06
N ASP A 857 -12.38 -0.85 -36.98
CA ASP A 857 -12.28 0.39 -37.77
C ASP A 857 -11.22 1.36 -37.23
N ILE A 858 -10.75 1.14 -35.99
CA ILE A 858 -9.71 1.99 -35.40
C ILE A 858 -8.34 1.55 -35.95
N PRO A 859 -7.63 2.41 -36.72
CA PRO A 859 -6.34 2.05 -37.30
C PRO A 859 -5.27 1.80 -36.22
N PHE A 860 -5.46 2.27 -34.98
CA PHE A 860 -4.51 2.20 -33.86
C PHE A 860 -3.06 2.60 -34.22
N THR A 861 -2.89 3.44 -35.25
CA THR A 861 -1.68 4.19 -35.62
C THR A 861 -1.68 5.63 -35.06
N GLY A 862 -0.86 5.96 -34.05
CA GLY A 862 -0.83 7.32 -33.44
C GLY A 862 -0.95 7.34 -31.90
N ILE A 863 -1.01 8.55 -31.33
CA ILE A 863 -1.16 8.80 -29.87
C ILE A 863 -2.67 8.83 -29.55
N TYR A 864 -3.25 7.66 -29.21
CA TYR A 864 -4.67 7.48 -28.85
C TYR A 864 -5.18 7.92 -27.46
N PRO A 865 -4.35 8.24 -26.44
CA PRO A 865 -4.84 8.53 -25.09
C PRO A 865 -5.61 9.85 -24.95
N GLU A 866 -5.92 10.56 -26.04
CA GLU A 866 -6.80 11.73 -26.01
C GLU A 866 -8.29 11.35 -26.10
N ASN A 867 -8.62 10.11 -26.50
CA ASN A 867 -9.99 9.61 -26.48
C ASN A 867 -10.07 8.30 -25.70
N GLU A 868 -10.59 8.38 -24.47
CA GLU A 868 -10.70 7.21 -23.60
C GLU A 868 -11.57 6.09 -24.18
N LEU A 869 -12.59 6.39 -24.98
CA LEU A 869 -13.41 5.35 -25.62
C LEU A 869 -12.56 4.50 -26.57
N LEU A 870 -11.71 5.13 -27.39
CA LEU A 870 -10.82 4.41 -28.28
C LEU A 870 -9.80 3.57 -27.50
N TYR A 871 -9.38 4.04 -26.32
CA TYR A 871 -8.49 3.29 -25.45
C TYR A 871 -9.17 2.02 -24.90
N GLU A 872 -10.38 2.16 -24.37
CA GLU A 872 -11.15 1.01 -23.86
C GLU A 872 -11.43 -0.03 -24.96
N LEU A 873 -11.57 0.41 -26.23
CA LEU A 873 -11.80 -0.47 -27.36
C LEU A 873 -10.56 -1.28 -27.80
N ILE A 874 -9.35 -1.00 -27.31
CA ILE A 874 -8.12 -1.70 -27.75
C ILE A 874 -8.18 -3.21 -27.48
N PHE A 875 -8.69 -3.59 -26.32
CA PHE A 875 -8.81 -4.99 -25.91
C PHE A 875 -9.55 -5.81 -26.97
N PHE A 876 -10.62 -5.25 -27.52
CA PHE A 876 -11.50 -5.90 -28.48
C PHE A 876 -10.84 -6.20 -29.83
N LYS A 877 -9.73 -5.55 -30.17
CA LYS A 877 -8.97 -5.86 -31.39
C LYS A 877 -8.22 -7.20 -31.30
N ALA A 878 -7.90 -7.62 -30.08
CA ALA A 878 -7.32 -8.93 -29.79
C ALA A 878 -8.39 -10.04 -29.74
N ILE A 879 -9.68 -9.70 -29.74
CA ILE A 879 -10.77 -10.66 -29.82
C ILE A 879 -10.97 -11.07 -31.28
N LYS A 880 -11.05 -12.39 -31.51
CA LYS A 880 -11.30 -12.99 -32.83
C LYS A 880 -12.57 -13.82 -32.78
N LYS A 881 -13.32 -13.82 -33.88
CA LYS A 881 -14.52 -14.64 -34.05
C LYS A 881 -14.17 -15.91 -34.83
N ASN A 882 -14.47 -17.08 -34.28
CA ASN A 882 -14.49 -18.35 -35.01
C ASN A 882 -15.96 -18.68 -35.39
N ALA A 883 -16.22 -19.87 -35.96
CA ALA A 883 -17.55 -20.24 -36.43
C ALA A 883 -18.64 -20.22 -35.34
N ASP A 884 -18.28 -20.51 -34.09
CA ASP A 884 -19.22 -20.77 -33.00
C ASP A 884 -19.01 -19.88 -31.75
N SER A 885 -17.86 -19.19 -31.63
CA SER A 885 -17.52 -18.38 -30.46
C SER A 885 -16.50 -17.27 -30.75
N TYR A 886 -16.37 -16.35 -29.79
CA TYR A 886 -15.23 -15.42 -29.74
C TYR A 886 -14.10 -16.04 -28.92
N TYR A 887 -12.85 -15.69 -29.24
CA TYR A 887 -11.68 -16.06 -28.46
C TYR A 887 -10.66 -14.92 -28.42
N TYR A 888 -9.90 -14.84 -27.33
CA TYR A 888 -8.83 -13.87 -27.17
C TYR A 888 -7.53 -14.39 -27.80
N ASP A 889 -6.92 -13.60 -28.69
CA ASP A 889 -5.61 -13.85 -29.28
C ASP A 889 -4.52 -13.05 -28.53
N PRO A 890 -3.82 -13.67 -27.55
CA PRO A 890 -2.82 -12.99 -26.75
C PRO A 890 -1.64 -12.48 -27.59
N SER A 891 -1.36 -13.10 -28.74
CA SER A 891 -0.23 -12.69 -29.60
C SER A 891 -0.42 -11.29 -30.15
N TYR A 892 -1.67 -10.91 -30.42
CA TYR A 892 -2.01 -9.60 -30.96
C TYR A 892 -1.89 -8.51 -29.89
N PHE A 893 -2.44 -8.77 -28.70
CA PHE A 893 -2.37 -7.83 -27.59
C PHE A 893 -0.93 -7.65 -27.09
N GLU A 894 -0.16 -8.73 -26.98
CA GLU A 894 1.26 -8.65 -26.62
C GLU A 894 2.07 -7.88 -27.67
N ASN A 895 1.74 -7.99 -28.96
CA ASN A 895 2.37 -7.16 -29.99
C ASN A 895 2.03 -5.68 -29.81
N ILE A 896 0.76 -5.35 -29.51
CA ILE A 896 0.34 -3.99 -29.15
C ILE A 896 1.08 -3.50 -27.89
N ARG A 897 1.15 -4.32 -26.84
CA ARG A 897 1.79 -4.00 -25.56
C ARG A 897 3.29 -3.80 -25.71
N ASN A 898 3.99 -4.68 -26.43
CA ASN A 898 5.43 -4.62 -26.66
C ASN A 898 5.81 -3.47 -27.60
N ASN A 899 4.97 -3.12 -28.58
CA ASN A 899 5.17 -1.90 -29.36
C ASN A 899 4.87 -0.63 -28.54
N ARG A 900 4.01 -0.73 -27.52
CA ARG A 900 3.62 0.39 -26.65
C ARG A 900 4.50 0.62 -25.45
N SER A 901 5.18 -0.38 -24.89
CA SER A 901 6.15 -0.14 -23.82
C SER A 901 7.23 0.85 -24.26
N ASN A 902 7.51 0.91 -25.56
CA ASN A 902 8.38 1.93 -26.17
C ASN A 902 7.75 3.33 -26.31
N LEU A 903 6.42 3.44 -26.35
CA LEU A 903 5.66 4.70 -26.49
C LEU A 903 5.13 5.26 -25.15
N PHE A 904 4.96 4.43 -24.12
CA PHE A 904 4.57 4.86 -22.78
C PHE A 904 5.78 5.17 -21.90
N ASN A 905 6.93 4.54 -22.12
CA ASN A 905 8.18 4.96 -21.46
C ASN A 905 8.61 6.39 -21.87
N SER A 906 8.08 6.96 -22.96
CA SER A 906 8.27 8.37 -23.32
C SER A 906 7.21 9.32 -22.76
N ARG A 907 6.17 8.82 -22.09
CA ARG A 907 5.18 9.64 -21.35
C ARG A 907 5.56 9.90 -19.90
N VAL A 908 6.68 9.37 -19.46
CA VAL A 908 7.37 9.90 -18.29
C VAL A 908 8.01 11.23 -18.69
N ILE A 909 7.21 12.31 -18.62
CA ILE A 909 7.57 13.73 -18.69
C ILE A 909 8.66 14.06 -19.74
N THR A 910 8.33 14.01 -21.03
CA THR A 910 8.99 14.87 -22.02
C THR A 910 7.95 15.78 -22.65
N SER A 911 7.66 16.87 -21.96
CA SER A 911 6.94 18.04 -22.45
C SER A 911 7.86 18.85 -23.36
N GLU A 912 7.95 18.44 -24.62
CA GLU A 912 8.17 19.44 -25.67
C GLU A 912 6.80 19.98 -26.09
N PRO A 913 6.62 21.32 -26.14
CA PRO A 913 5.39 21.90 -26.64
C PRO A 913 5.28 21.63 -28.14
N PHE A 914 4.22 20.92 -28.54
CA PHE A 914 3.85 20.79 -29.94
C PHE A 914 3.46 22.18 -30.47
N THR A 915 4.30 22.77 -31.31
CA THR A 915 3.85 23.81 -32.23
C THR A 915 2.94 23.15 -33.26
N GLU A 916 1.75 23.71 -33.46
CA GLU A 916 0.84 23.34 -34.54
C GLU A 916 1.56 23.51 -35.89
N GLU A 917 2.20 22.47 -36.39
CA GLU A 917 2.53 22.37 -37.82
C GLU A 917 1.30 21.84 -38.54
N GLU A 918 0.79 22.65 -39.46
CA GLU A 918 -0.22 22.27 -40.43
C GLU A 918 0.20 20.96 -41.11
N ASN A 919 -0.66 19.95 -41.04
CA ASN A 919 -0.50 18.66 -41.73
C ASN A 919 -0.46 18.87 -43.25
N HIS A 920 0.70 19.23 -43.78
CA HIS A 920 1.07 18.97 -45.15
C HIS A 920 1.68 17.58 -45.24
N ASP A 921 0.97 16.69 -45.94
CA ASP A 921 1.35 15.32 -46.27
C ASP A 921 2.72 15.27 -46.99
N PHE A 922 3.82 15.31 -46.23
CA PHE A 922 5.18 15.18 -46.72
C PHE A 922 5.56 13.69 -46.78
N LYS A 923 5.37 13.09 -47.95
CA LYS A 923 6.01 11.81 -48.30
C LYS A 923 7.52 12.02 -48.47
N THR A 924 8.29 12.04 -47.39
CA THR A 924 9.75 11.93 -47.50
C THR A 924 10.12 10.48 -47.83
N LYS A 925 10.74 10.27 -49.00
CA LYS A 925 11.53 9.05 -49.25
C LYS A 925 12.65 9.03 -48.21
N ASN A 926 12.69 8.01 -47.36
CA ASN A 926 13.73 7.85 -46.34
C ASN A 926 15.13 7.95 -46.96
N ALA A 927 15.85 9.03 -46.63
CA ALA A 927 17.29 9.13 -46.91
C ALA A 927 17.99 8.04 -46.08
N THR A 928 18.43 6.97 -46.75
CA THR A 928 19.11 5.87 -46.10
C THR A 928 20.61 6.17 -46.08
N MET A 929 21.20 6.31 -44.88
CA MET A 929 22.65 6.44 -44.70
C MET A 929 23.21 5.10 -44.24
N SER A 930 24.32 4.67 -44.87
CA SER A 930 25.04 3.47 -44.45
C SER A 930 26.40 3.87 -43.87
N VAL A 931 26.74 3.33 -42.70
CA VAL A 931 28.03 3.54 -42.06
C VAL A 931 28.71 2.19 -41.91
N ASN A 932 29.82 1.99 -42.62
CA ASN A 932 30.66 0.80 -42.48
C ASN A 932 31.80 1.11 -41.52
N ILE A 933 31.82 0.44 -40.37
CA ILE A 933 32.91 0.56 -39.40
C ILE A 933 33.81 -0.67 -39.54
N ASN A 934 35.04 -0.47 -40.02
CA ASN A 934 36.05 -1.52 -40.16
C ASN A 934 37.11 -1.37 -39.06
N GLY A 935 37.58 -2.50 -38.51
CA GLY A 935 38.64 -2.56 -37.50
C GLY A 935 40.01 -2.89 -38.08
#